data_AF-A0A8E6YJZ2-F1
#
_entry.id   AF-A0A8E6YJZ2-F1
#
_cell.length_a   1.000
_cell.length_b   1.000
_cell.length_c   1.000
_cell.angle_alpha   90.00
_cell.angle_beta   90.00
_cell.angle_gamma   90.00
#
_symmetry.space_group_name_H-M   'P 1'
#
loop_
_entity.id
_entity.type
_entity.pdbx_description
1 polymer ?
#
loop_
_entity_poly.entity_id
_entity_poly.type
_entity_poly.pdbx_seq_one_letter_code
_entity_poly.pdbx_strand_id
1 'polypeptide(L)'
;MTVRETLDFSSRCQGVGRRPKILKEVSARESAAGIIPDADIDIYMKAISVEASKRSLQTDYILKILGLEICADTMVGDAMIRGLSGGQKKRLTTAEMIVGPARAYFMDEISNGLDSSTTFQIISCFQQLTNISEYTMVISLLQPTPEVFDLFDDLILMAEGKIIYHGPRNEALNFFEECGFICPERKEVADFLQEILSCKDQQQYWSGPNESYRYISPHELSSMFKENHRGRKLEEPIVSPKSELGKEALAFNKYSLQKLEMFKACGAREALLMKRSMFVYVFKTGQLAIIALVTMSVFLRTRMTTDFTHATYYMGALFFSILMIMLNGTPEISMQIRRLPSFYKQKSYYFYSSWAYAIPASVLKVPVSILDSLVWICITYYGIGYTASVSRFFCQFLMLCFVHQSVTSLYRFIASYFQTPTASFFYLFLALTFFLMFGGFTLPKPSMPGWLNWGFWISPMTYAEIGTVINEFQAPRWQKETIQNITIGNRILINHGLYYSWHFYWISIGALFGSIILFYIAFGLALDYITSIEEYHGSRPIKRLCQEQEKDSNIRKESDGHSNISRAKMTIPVMELPITFHNLNYYIDTPPEMLKQGYPTKRLQLLNNITGALRPGVLSALMGVSGAGKTTLLDVLAGRKTGGYIEGDIRIGGFPKVQETFVRILGYCEQADIHSPQLTVEESVTYSAWLRLPSHVDKKTRSVCPLEVGTTQTYTDFNNR
;
A
#
# COMPACT_ATOMS: atom_id res chain seq x y z
N MET A 1 10.09 -4.99 -3.31
CA MET A 1 9.43 -6.15 -3.90
C MET A 1 9.79 -6.15 -5.37
N THR A 2 10.01 -7.32 -5.95
CA THR A 2 9.96 -7.49 -7.42
C THR A 2 8.52 -7.38 -7.91
N VAL A 3 8.32 -7.29 -9.23
CA VAL A 3 6.99 -7.32 -9.85
C VAL A 3 6.22 -8.57 -9.39
N ARG A 4 6.82 -9.75 -9.51
CA ARG A 4 6.25 -11.04 -9.14
C ARG A 4 5.88 -11.12 -7.66
N GLU A 5 6.77 -10.71 -6.76
CA GLU A 5 6.49 -10.70 -5.32
C GLU A 5 5.32 -9.81 -4.95
N THR A 6 5.21 -8.66 -5.61
CA THR A 6 4.12 -7.71 -5.37
C THR A 6 2.79 -8.37 -5.74
N LEU A 7 2.76 -9.10 -6.86
CA LEU A 7 1.59 -9.87 -7.29
C LEU A 7 1.29 -11.07 -6.41
N ASP A 8 2.30 -11.81 -5.98
CA ASP A 8 2.11 -12.96 -5.07
C ASP A 8 1.63 -12.51 -3.68
N PHE A 9 2.16 -11.40 -3.16
CA PHE A 9 1.70 -10.81 -1.91
C PHE A 9 0.25 -10.32 -2.04
N SER A 10 -0.08 -9.66 -3.15
CA SER A 10 -1.44 -9.22 -3.45
C SER A 10 -2.41 -10.39 -3.57
N SER A 11 -2.07 -11.40 -4.38
CA SER A 11 -2.83 -12.66 -4.55
C SER A 11 -3.09 -13.33 -3.21
N ARG A 12 -2.08 -13.39 -2.32
CA ARG A 12 -2.24 -13.96 -0.98
C ARG A 12 -3.17 -13.14 -0.10
N CYS A 13 -3.04 -11.80 -0.06
CA CYS A 13 -3.89 -10.95 0.77
C CYS A 13 -5.36 -10.96 0.31
N GLN A 14 -5.56 -10.96 -1.00
CA GLN A 14 -6.87 -11.01 -1.61
C GLN A 14 -7.49 -12.42 -1.57
N GLY A 15 -6.67 -13.45 -1.43
CA GLY A 15 -7.08 -14.85 -1.32
C GLY A 15 -7.71 -15.37 -2.61
N VAL A 16 -8.14 -16.63 -2.56
CA VAL A 16 -8.71 -17.32 -3.74
C VAL A 16 -10.20 -17.00 -3.94
N GLY A 17 -10.80 -16.25 -3.00
CA GLY A 17 -12.20 -15.83 -3.05
C GLY A 17 -13.15 -17.03 -3.01
N ARG A 18 -14.15 -17.04 -3.91
CA ARG A 18 -15.17 -18.11 -4.00
C ARG A 18 -14.87 -19.16 -5.07
N ARG A 19 -13.72 -19.09 -5.76
CA ARG A 19 -13.30 -20.06 -6.78
C ARG A 19 -13.34 -21.53 -6.33
N PRO A 20 -13.00 -21.91 -5.08
CA PRO A 20 -13.09 -23.31 -4.65
C PRO A 20 -14.53 -23.82 -4.57
N LYS A 21 -15.47 -22.95 -4.22
CA LYS A 21 -16.89 -23.29 -4.20
C LYS A 21 -17.45 -23.44 -5.61
N ILE A 22 -17.08 -22.54 -6.52
CA ILE A 22 -17.45 -22.62 -7.93
C ILE A 22 -16.90 -23.91 -8.55
N LEU A 23 -15.64 -24.25 -8.30
CA LEU A 23 -15.05 -25.49 -8.79
C LEU A 23 -15.79 -26.73 -8.29
N LYS A 24 -16.20 -26.75 -7.01
CA LYS A 24 -16.98 -27.84 -6.43
C LYS A 24 -18.35 -27.99 -7.10
N GLU A 25 -19.02 -26.88 -7.39
CA GLU A 25 -20.32 -26.86 -8.07
C GLU A 25 -20.19 -27.27 -9.54
N VAL A 26 -19.18 -26.76 -10.25
CA VAL A 26 -18.88 -27.15 -11.64
C VAL A 26 -18.62 -28.65 -11.72
N SER A 27 -17.77 -29.19 -10.84
CA SER A 27 -17.48 -30.63 -10.80
C SER A 27 -18.73 -31.47 -10.49
N ALA A 28 -19.64 -30.98 -9.63
CA ALA A 28 -20.91 -31.66 -9.36
C ALA A 28 -21.83 -31.67 -10.59
N ARG A 29 -21.92 -30.56 -11.33
CA ARG A 29 -22.72 -30.46 -12.56
C ARG A 29 -22.14 -31.27 -13.71
N GLU A 30 -20.83 -31.26 -13.88
CA GLU A 30 -20.12 -32.09 -14.86
C GLU A 30 -20.36 -33.57 -14.58
N SER A 31 -20.28 -33.99 -13.31
CA SER A 31 -20.57 -35.36 -12.89
C SER A 31 -22.03 -35.75 -13.16
N ALA A 32 -22.99 -34.85 -12.90
CA ALA A 32 -24.41 -35.09 -13.17
C ALA A 32 -24.73 -35.14 -14.67
N ALA A 33 -24.01 -34.37 -15.49
CA ALA A 33 -24.14 -34.34 -16.94
C ALA A 33 -23.30 -35.40 -17.66
N GLY A 34 -22.46 -36.16 -16.94
CA GLY A 34 -21.54 -37.14 -17.52
C GLY A 34 -20.44 -36.54 -18.40
N ILE A 35 -20.11 -35.26 -18.19
CA ILE A 35 -19.09 -34.54 -18.95
C ILE A 35 -17.72 -34.85 -18.34
N ILE A 36 -16.78 -35.30 -19.18
CA ILE A 36 -15.38 -35.45 -18.80
C ILE A 36 -14.68 -34.11 -19.10
N PRO A 37 -14.23 -33.37 -18.07
CA PRO A 37 -13.55 -32.11 -18.30
C PRO A 37 -12.17 -32.34 -18.94
N ASP A 38 -11.71 -31.37 -19.71
CA ASP A 38 -10.35 -31.37 -20.24
C ASP A 38 -9.35 -31.38 -19.08
N ALA A 39 -8.38 -32.31 -19.14
CA ALA A 39 -7.41 -32.53 -18.07
C ALA A 39 -6.60 -31.28 -17.77
N ASP A 40 -6.21 -30.50 -18.78
CA ASP A 40 -5.36 -29.31 -18.59
C ASP A 40 -6.15 -28.17 -17.93
N ILE A 41 -7.41 -27.99 -18.34
CA ILE A 41 -8.32 -26.96 -17.80
C ILE A 41 -8.72 -27.31 -16.37
N ASP A 42 -9.03 -28.58 -16.09
CA ASP A 42 -9.39 -29.05 -14.75
C ASP A 42 -8.19 -28.92 -13.78
N ILE A 43 -6.97 -29.27 -14.22
CA ILE A 43 -5.75 -29.06 -13.43
C ILE A 43 -5.54 -27.57 -13.15
N TYR A 44 -5.71 -26.69 -14.15
CA TYR A 44 -5.59 -25.25 -13.98
C TYR A 44 -6.62 -24.71 -12.98
N MET A 45 -7.89 -25.08 -13.13
CA MET A 45 -8.98 -24.65 -12.27
C MET A 45 -8.78 -25.12 -10.82
N LYS A 46 -8.34 -26.39 -10.65
CA LYS A 46 -7.93 -26.92 -9.34
C LYS A 46 -6.75 -26.14 -8.78
N ALA A 47 -5.70 -25.87 -9.56
CA ALA A 47 -4.51 -25.17 -9.10
C ALA A 47 -4.78 -23.73 -8.65
N ILE A 48 -5.68 -23.00 -9.33
CA ILE A 48 -6.09 -21.64 -8.94
C ILE A 48 -7.04 -21.66 -7.74
N SER A 49 -7.83 -22.72 -7.58
CA SER A 49 -8.74 -22.88 -6.44
C SER A 49 -8.02 -23.28 -5.13
N VAL A 50 -6.80 -23.80 -5.21
CA VAL A 50 -6.04 -24.25 -4.04
C VAL A 50 -5.21 -23.09 -3.49
N GLU A 51 -5.49 -22.72 -2.24
CA GLU A 51 -4.87 -21.60 -1.51
C GLU A 51 -3.35 -21.82 -1.21
N ALA A 52 -2.82 -23.00 -1.54
CA ALA A 52 -1.55 -23.53 -1.01
C ALA A 52 -0.49 -23.95 -2.06
N SER A 53 -0.49 -23.43 -3.29
CA SER A 53 0.56 -23.78 -4.28
C SER A 53 1.73 -22.77 -4.32
N LYS A 54 2.93 -23.29 -4.58
CA LYS A 54 4.27 -22.65 -4.48
C LYS A 54 4.50 -21.48 -5.45
N ARG A 55 3.75 -21.47 -6.54
CA ARG A 55 3.74 -20.48 -7.62
C ARG A 55 2.27 -20.21 -7.87
N SER A 56 1.79 -18.98 -7.67
CA SER A 56 0.41 -18.71 -8.04
C SER A 56 0.39 -18.76 -9.57
N LEU A 57 -0.15 -19.84 -10.10
CA LEU A 57 -0.31 -20.04 -11.54
C LEU A 57 -1.09 -18.86 -12.14
N GLN A 58 -1.95 -18.24 -11.33
CA GLN A 58 -2.60 -16.99 -11.60
C GLN A 58 -1.62 -15.80 -11.73
N THR A 59 -0.65 -15.64 -10.83
CA THR A 59 0.39 -14.61 -10.95
C THR A 59 1.18 -14.76 -12.26
N ASP A 60 1.60 -15.97 -12.61
CA ASP A 60 2.32 -16.24 -13.87
C ASP A 60 1.45 -15.90 -15.10
N TYR A 61 0.17 -16.26 -15.06
CA TYR A 61 -0.77 -15.95 -16.11
C TYR A 61 -0.96 -14.44 -16.28
N ILE A 62 -1.17 -13.70 -15.18
CA ILE A 62 -1.32 -12.24 -15.20
C ILE A 62 -0.03 -11.55 -15.66
N LEU A 63 1.15 -12.04 -15.26
CA LEU A 63 2.43 -11.53 -15.74
C LEU A 63 2.56 -11.66 -17.26
N LYS A 64 2.14 -12.78 -17.84
CA LYS A 64 2.14 -12.99 -19.29
C LYS A 64 1.14 -12.10 -20.01
N ILE A 65 -0.09 -12.05 -19.50
CA ILE A 65 -1.18 -11.24 -20.08
C ILE A 65 -0.81 -9.75 -20.13
N LEU A 66 -0.15 -9.23 -19.10
CA LEU A 66 0.24 -7.81 -19.04
C LEU A 66 1.64 -7.52 -19.61
N GLY A 67 2.29 -8.53 -20.22
CA GLY A 67 3.62 -8.39 -20.82
C GLY A 67 4.70 -8.01 -19.79
N LEU A 68 4.55 -8.46 -18.55
CA LEU A 68 5.47 -8.21 -17.44
C LEU A 68 6.43 -9.38 -17.19
N GLU A 69 6.45 -10.39 -18.04
CA GLU A 69 7.30 -11.58 -17.87
C GLU A 69 8.80 -11.26 -17.84
N ILE A 70 9.25 -10.39 -18.74
CA ILE A 70 10.66 -9.96 -18.85
C ILE A 70 11.12 -9.23 -17.57
N CYS A 71 10.21 -8.51 -16.92
CA CYS A 71 10.48 -7.71 -15.73
C CYS A 71 9.90 -8.32 -14.44
N ALA A 72 9.41 -9.56 -14.48
CA ALA A 72 8.77 -10.24 -13.34
C ALA A 72 9.68 -10.23 -12.10
N ASP A 73 10.97 -10.33 -12.34
CA ASP A 73 12.02 -10.55 -11.37
C ASP A 73 12.87 -9.30 -11.11
N THR A 74 12.52 -8.18 -11.76
CA THR A 74 13.16 -6.87 -11.52
C THR A 74 12.52 -6.13 -10.34
N MET A 75 13.36 -5.37 -9.64
CA MET A 75 12.96 -4.45 -8.57
C MET A 75 12.03 -3.37 -9.12
N VAL A 76 10.94 -3.06 -8.40
CA VAL A 76 10.07 -1.94 -8.82
C VAL A 76 10.82 -0.61 -8.84
N GLY A 77 11.77 -0.42 -7.91
CA GLY A 77 12.58 0.78 -7.78
C GLY A 77 11.83 1.96 -7.16
N ASP A 78 12.59 2.99 -6.79
CA ASP A 78 12.08 4.29 -6.32
C ASP A 78 12.65 5.42 -7.19
N ALA A 79 12.53 6.68 -6.78
CA ALA A 79 13.10 7.81 -7.53
C ALA A 79 14.65 7.80 -7.56
N MET A 80 15.28 7.15 -6.58
CA MET A 80 16.74 7.12 -6.39
C MET A 80 17.35 5.82 -6.90
N ILE A 81 16.61 4.72 -6.83
CA ILE A 81 17.00 3.37 -7.25
C ILE A 81 16.23 3.05 -8.53
N ARG A 82 16.96 3.00 -9.65
CA ARG A 82 16.41 2.61 -10.94
C ARG A 82 15.74 1.23 -10.84
N GLY A 83 14.52 1.14 -11.38
CA GLY A 83 13.74 -0.08 -11.46
C GLY A 83 12.93 -0.09 -12.74
N LEU A 84 11.62 -0.31 -12.61
CA LEU A 84 10.69 -0.37 -13.74
C LEU A 84 10.50 1.00 -14.42
N SER A 85 10.21 0.97 -15.71
CA SER A 85 9.73 2.15 -16.44
C SER A 85 8.36 2.61 -15.92
N GLY A 86 7.98 3.86 -16.18
CA GLY A 86 6.66 4.37 -15.78
C GLY A 86 5.52 3.50 -16.27
N GLY A 87 5.54 3.09 -17.54
CA GLY A 87 4.51 2.21 -18.08
C GLY A 87 4.49 0.81 -17.52
N GLN A 88 5.65 0.25 -17.15
CA GLN A 88 5.71 -1.04 -16.45
C GLN A 88 5.17 -0.94 -15.00
N LYS A 89 5.40 0.18 -14.31
CA LYS A 89 4.82 0.43 -12.97
C LYS A 89 3.29 0.49 -13.04
N LYS A 90 2.73 1.14 -14.06
CA LYS A 90 1.28 1.23 -14.27
C LYS A 90 0.65 -0.13 -14.55
N ARG A 91 1.29 -0.94 -15.40
CA ARG A 91 0.91 -2.34 -15.64
C ARG A 91 0.98 -3.16 -14.36
N LEU A 92 2.02 -2.98 -13.53
CA LEU A 92 2.13 -3.68 -12.23
C LEU A 92 1.02 -3.27 -11.26
N THR A 93 0.66 -1.98 -11.17
CA THR A 93 -0.46 -1.53 -10.33
C THR A 93 -1.76 -2.15 -10.78
N THR A 94 -1.98 -2.25 -12.09
CA THR A 94 -3.17 -2.90 -12.63
C THR A 94 -3.16 -4.41 -12.36
N ALA A 95 -2.01 -5.05 -12.54
CA ALA A 95 -1.79 -6.46 -12.22
C ALA A 95 -2.06 -6.76 -10.73
N GLU A 96 -1.65 -5.86 -9.83
CA GLU A 96 -1.88 -5.97 -8.38
C GLU A 96 -3.37 -6.07 -8.06
N MET A 97 -4.23 -5.38 -8.83
CA MET A 97 -5.69 -5.44 -8.66
C MET A 97 -6.31 -6.66 -9.34
N ILE A 98 -5.87 -7.03 -10.55
CA ILE A 98 -6.45 -8.13 -11.35
C ILE A 98 -6.09 -9.51 -10.80
N VAL A 99 -4.96 -9.66 -10.11
CA VAL A 99 -4.56 -10.94 -9.50
C VAL A 99 -5.52 -11.41 -8.40
N GLY A 100 -6.43 -10.54 -7.96
CA GLY A 100 -7.49 -10.87 -7.01
C GLY A 100 -8.61 -11.76 -7.55
N PRO A 101 -9.60 -12.07 -6.69
CA PRO A 101 -10.89 -12.61 -7.10
C PRO A 101 -11.91 -11.51 -7.46
N ALA A 102 -11.49 -10.25 -7.58
CA ALA A 102 -12.35 -9.13 -7.96
C ALA A 102 -12.97 -9.34 -9.35
N ARG A 103 -14.17 -8.80 -9.56
CA ARG A 103 -14.96 -8.97 -10.79
C ARG A 103 -15.43 -7.67 -11.42
N ALA A 104 -15.52 -6.61 -10.62
CA ALA A 104 -15.70 -5.25 -11.11
C ALA A 104 -14.36 -4.52 -11.06
N TYR A 105 -13.98 -3.80 -12.12
CA TYR A 105 -12.72 -3.06 -12.19
C TYR A 105 -12.97 -1.61 -12.61
N PHE A 106 -12.52 -0.66 -11.80
CA PHE A 106 -12.56 0.76 -12.10
C PHE A 106 -11.14 1.27 -12.27
N MET A 107 -10.82 1.81 -13.44
CA MET A 107 -9.47 2.20 -13.81
C MET A 107 -9.44 3.69 -14.12
N ASP A 108 -8.81 4.48 -13.26
CA ASP A 108 -8.80 5.94 -13.41
C ASP A 108 -7.53 6.42 -14.13
N GLU A 109 -7.73 7.04 -15.29
CA GLU A 109 -6.73 7.70 -16.12
C GLU A 109 -5.49 6.84 -16.38
N ILE A 110 -5.71 5.57 -16.74
CA ILE A 110 -4.60 4.62 -16.90
C ILE A 110 -3.69 4.92 -18.08
N SER A 111 -4.17 5.67 -19.07
CA SER A 111 -3.42 6.09 -20.25
C SER A 111 -2.46 7.25 -19.97
N ASN A 112 -2.59 7.95 -18.85
CA ASN A 112 -1.77 9.12 -18.55
C ASN A 112 -0.31 8.72 -18.28
N GLY A 113 0.61 9.30 -19.05
CA GLY A 113 2.05 9.00 -18.95
C GLY A 113 2.49 7.74 -19.69
N LEU A 114 1.62 7.15 -20.53
CA LEU A 114 1.94 6.05 -21.44
C LEU A 114 2.03 6.54 -22.89
N ASP A 115 2.84 5.86 -23.69
CA ASP A 115 2.82 5.99 -25.14
C ASP A 115 1.56 5.35 -25.74
N SER A 116 1.15 5.79 -26.92
CA SER A 116 -0.06 5.31 -27.61
C SER A 116 -0.02 3.80 -27.88
N SER A 117 1.15 3.27 -28.27
CA SER A 117 1.32 1.85 -28.59
C SER A 117 1.17 0.95 -27.35
N THR A 118 1.78 1.33 -26.22
CA THR A 118 1.60 0.64 -24.95
C THR A 118 0.16 0.72 -24.46
N THR A 119 -0.49 1.87 -24.64
CA THR A 119 -1.90 2.06 -24.25
C THR A 119 -2.80 1.10 -25.03
N PHE A 120 -2.64 1.00 -26.35
CA PHE A 120 -3.38 0.05 -27.19
C PHE A 120 -3.20 -1.39 -26.74
N GLN A 121 -1.96 -1.82 -26.48
CA GLN A 121 -1.69 -3.19 -25.99
C GLN A 121 -2.38 -3.48 -24.66
N ILE A 122 -2.36 -2.53 -23.72
CA ILE A 122 -2.99 -2.68 -22.40
C ILE A 122 -4.51 -2.76 -22.54
N ILE A 123 -5.13 -1.88 -23.32
CA ILE A 123 -6.58 -1.87 -23.51
C ILE A 123 -7.05 -3.12 -24.27
N SER A 124 -6.31 -3.57 -25.29
CA SER A 124 -6.62 -4.81 -26.02
C SER A 124 -6.60 -6.02 -25.09
N CYS A 125 -5.60 -6.08 -24.20
CA CYS A 125 -5.51 -7.09 -23.16
C CYS A 125 -6.71 -7.03 -22.19
N PHE A 126 -7.13 -5.85 -21.76
CA PHE A 126 -8.34 -5.70 -20.93
C PHE A 126 -9.61 -6.08 -21.63
N GLN A 127 -9.76 -5.77 -22.91
CA GLN A 127 -10.90 -6.20 -23.71
C GLN A 127 -10.99 -7.73 -23.74
N GLN A 128 -9.87 -8.41 -24.00
CA GLN A 128 -9.80 -9.87 -23.97
C GLN A 128 -10.13 -10.44 -22.59
N LEU A 129 -9.56 -9.87 -21.52
CA LEU A 129 -9.85 -10.30 -20.15
C LEU A 129 -11.32 -10.14 -19.78
N THR A 130 -11.92 -9.02 -20.18
CA THR A 130 -13.33 -8.68 -19.94
C THR A 130 -14.24 -9.67 -20.67
N ASN A 131 -13.94 -9.98 -21.93
CA ASN A 131 -14.71 -10.92 -22.75
C ASN A 131 -14.59 -12.38 -22.29
N ILE A 132 -13.40 -12.80 -21.83
CA ILE A 132 -13.16 -14.19 -21.40
C ILE A 132 -13.71 -14.45 -19.99
N SER A 133 -13.56 -13.47 -19.09
CA SER A 133 -13.85 -13.66 -17.65
C SER A 133 -15.17 -13.00 -17.21
N GLU A 134 -15.91 -12.42 -18.15
CA GLU A 134 -17.12 -11.59 -17.96
C GLU A 134 -16.98 -10.58 -16.81
N TYR A 135 -15.84 -9.89 -16.77
CA TYR A 135 -15.63 -8.81 -15.81
C TYR A 135 -16.46 -7.57 -16.16
N THR A 136 -16.78 -6.76 -15.17
CA THR A 136 -17.40 -5.44 -15.38
C THR A 136 -16.28 -4.40 -15.28
N MET A 137 -15.81 -3.86 -16.40
CA MET A 137 -14.66 -2.95 -16.41
C MET A 137 -15.02 -1.56 -16.93
N VAL A 138 -14.68 -0.53 -16.15
CA VAL A 138 -14.84 0.88 -16.52
C VAL A 138 -13.48 1.57 -16.50
N ILE A 139 -13.11 2.20 -17.61
CA ILE A 139 -11.83 2.86 -17.77
C ILE A 139 -12.07 4.33 -18.10
N SER A 140 -11.53 5.25 -17.28
CA SER A 140 -11.56 6.68 -17.62
C SER A 140 -10.39 7.04 -18.54
N LEU A 141 -10.72 7.78 -19.60
CA LEU A 141 -9.78 8.21 -20.64
C LEU A 141 -9.91 9.71 -20.86
N LEU A 142 -8.76 10.40 -20.98
CA LEU A 142 -8.75 11.84 -21.22
C LEU A 142 -8.88 12.16 -22.71
N GLN A 143 -8.08 11.55 -23.59
CA GLN A 143 -8.15 11.68 -25.06
C GLN A 143 -7.55 10.42 -25.71
N PRO A 144 -8.35 9.38 -26.00
CA PRO A 144 -7.84 8.15 -26.61
C PRO A 144 -7.62 8.32 -28.12
N THR A 145 -6.59 7.68 -28.66
CA THR A 145 -6.41 7.54 -30.11
C THR A 145 -7.56 6.72 -30.72
N PRO A 146 -7.84 6.84 -32.03
CA PRO A 146 -8.94 6.12 -32.67
C PRO A 146 -8.85 4.61 -32.47
N GLU A 147 -7.66 4.06 -32.64
CA GLU A 147 -7.37 2.63 -32.42
C GLU A 147 -7.73 2.16 -31.01
N VAL A 148 -7.48 2.99 -30.00
CA VAL A 148 -7.81 2.69 -28.60
C VAL A 148 -9.30 2.84 -28.35
N PHE A 149 -9.92 3.88 -28.92
CA PHE A 149 -11.35 4.14 -28.81
C PHE A 149 -12.19 3.00 -29.42
N ASP A 150 -11.74 2.43 -30.53
CA ASP A 150 -12.41 1.32 -31.21
C ASP A 150 -12.42 0.00 -30.42
N LEU A 151 -11.57 -0.15 -29.40
CA LEU A 151 -11.54 -1.32 -28.51
C LEU A 151 -12.67 -1.33 -27.48
N PHE A 152 -13.40 -0.22 -27.29
CA PHE A 152 -14.46 -0.12 -26.29
C PHE A 152 -15.83 -0.53 -26.85
N ASP A 153 -16.57 -1.30 -26.06
CA ASP A 153 -17.90 -1.77 -26.40
C ASP A 153 -18.96 -0.71 -26.07
N ASP A 154 -18.88 -0.14 -24.85
CA ASP A 154 -19.79 0.88 -24.33
C ASP A 154 -19.05 2.19 -24.02
N LEU A 155 -19.76 3.31 -24.11
CA LEU A 155 -19.29 4.67 -23.85
C LEU A 155 -20.20 5.34 -22.80
N ILE A 156 -19.57 5.98 -21.82
CA ILE A 156 -20.18 6.89 -20.85
C ILE A 156 -19.55 8.27 -21.06
N LEU A 157 -20.32 9.22 -21.57
CA LEU A 157 -19.87 10.59 -21.81
C LEU A 157 -20.41 11.52 -20.73
N MET A 158 -19.52 12.24 -20.05
CA MET A 158 -19.84 13.16 -18.96
C MET A 158 -19.44 14.60 -19.25
N ALA A 159 -20.27 15.55 -18.81
CA ALA A 159 -19.96 16.97 -18.75
C ALA A 159 -20.63 17.59 -17.51
N GLU A 160 -19.91 18.49 -16.81
CA GLU A 160 -20.45 19.25 -15.66
C GLU A 160 -21.19 18.39 -14.61
N GLY A 161 -20.69 17.20 -14.32
CA GLY A 161 -21.30 16.29 -13.34
C GLY A 161 -22.57 15.58 -13.82
N LYS A 162 -22.89 15.61 -15.11
CA LYS A 162 -24.04 14.95 -15.73
C LYS A 162 -23.61 13.94 -16.78
N ILE A 163 -24.42 12.90 -16.97
CA ILE A 163 -24.30 11.99 -18.11
C ILE A 163 -24.98 12.62 -19.33
N ILE A 164 -24.23 12.72 -20.41
CA ILE A 164 -24.69 13.21 -21.71
C ILE A 164 -25.09 12.06 -22.61
N TYR A 165 -24.34 10.95 -22.55
CA TYR A 165 -24.64 9.73 -23.31
C TYR A 165 -24.15 8.51 -22.52
N HIS A 166 -24.92 7.42 -22.58
CA HIS A 166 -24.54 6.12 -22.04
C HIS A 166 -25.07 4.99 -22.93
N GLY A 167 -24.17 4.24 -23.55
CA GLY A 167 -24.53 3.07 -24.37
C GLY A 167 -23.41 2.65 -25.32
N PRO A 168 -23.72 1.80 -26.33
CA PRO A 168 -22.76 1.31 -27.30
C PRO A 168 -22.07 2.44 -28.02
N ARG A 169 -20.77 2.27 -28.23
CA ARG A 169 -19.93 3.26 -28.91
C ARG A 169 -20.44 3.58 -30.32
N ASN A 170 -20.86 2.57 -31.08
CA ASN A 170 -21.28 2.72 -32.48
C ASN A 170 -22.54 3.59 -32.67
N GLU A 171 -23.40 3.66 -31.65
CA GLU A 171 -24.65 4.45 -31.71
C GLU A 171 -24.48 5.87 -31.18
N ALA A 172 -23.32 6.21 -30.61
CA ALA A 172 -23.07 7.54 -30.07
C ALA A 172 -23.18 8.62 -31.15
N LEU A 173 -22.68 8.36 -32.37
CA LEU A 173 -22.77 9.30 -33.49
C LEU A 173 -24.22 9.58 -33.89
N ASN A 174 -25.04 8.53 -34.03
CA ASN A 174 -26.46 8.67 -34.37
C ASN A 174 -27.21 9.56 -33.37
N PHE A 175 -26.92 9.42 -32.07
CA PHE A 175 -27.51 10.28 -31.05
C PHE A 175 -27.14 11.76 -31.23
N PHE A 176 -25.89 12.06 -31.54
CA PHE A 176 -25.46 13.44 -31.77
C PHE A 176 -25.96 14.01 -33.11
N GLU A 177 -26.13 13.16 -34.12
CA GLU A 177 -26.78 13.53 -35.38
C GLU A 177 -28.26 13.90 -35.18
N GLU A 178 -28.99 13.13 -34.36
CA GLU A 178 -30.36 13.47 -33.93
C GLU A 178 -30.42 14.81 -33.17
N CYS A 179 -29.35 15.15 -32.44
CA CYS A 179 -29.22 16.44 -31.76
C CYS A 179 -28.81 17.60 -32.68
N GLY A 180 -28.54 17.34 -33.97
CA GLY A 180 -28.15 18.36 -34.97
C GLY A 180 -26.64 18.54 -35.17
N PHE A 181 -25.80 17.64 -34.62
CA PHE A 181 -24.34 17.69 -34.75
C PHE A 181 -23.82 16.56 -35.65
N ILE A 182 -23.01 16.91 -36.65
CA ILE A 182 -22.43 15.94 -37.59
C ILE A 182 -20.91 15.90 -37.42
N CYS A 183 -20.36 14.69 -37.33
CA CYS A 183 -18.91 14.48 -37.27
C CYS A 183 -18.29 14.60 -38.67
N PRO A 184 -17.30 15.48 -38.90
CA PRO A 184 -16.58 15.54 -40.17
C PRO A 184 -15.75 14.27 -40.42
N GLU A 185 -15.63 13.84 -41.68
CA GLU A 185 -14.93 12.59 -42.06
C GLU A 185 -13.45 12.54 -41.65
N ARG A 186 -12.77 13.69 -41.55
CA ARG A 186 -11.35 13.77 -41.17
C ARG A 186 -11.13 13.94 -39.66
N LYS A 187 -12.20 14.10 -38.88
CA LYS A 187 -12.12 14.33 -37.44
C LYS A 187 -12.24 13.00 -36.71
N GLU A 188 -11.43 12.82 -35.67
CA GLU A 188 -11.52 11.66 -34.80
C GLU A 188 -12.79 11.72 -33.94
N VAL A 189 -13.51 10.61 -33.85
CA VAL A 189 -14.80 10.52 -33.14
C VAL A 189 -14.66 10.86 -31.67
N ALA A 190 -13.60 10.37 -31.02
CA ALA A 190 -13.33 10.62 -29.61
C ALA A 190 -13.15 12.12 -29.31
N ASP A 191 -12.43 12.84 -30.18
CA ASP A 191 -12.23 14.29 -30.07
C ASP A 191 -13.53 15.05 -30.36
N PHE A 192 -14.24 14.68 -31.41
CA PHE A 192 -15.55 15.26 -31.75
C PHE A 192 -16.52 15.21 -30.56
N LEU A 193 -16.65 14.05 -29.92
CA LEU A 193 -17.55 13.85 -28.78
C LEU A 193 -17.17 14.73 -27.57
N GLN A 194 -15.89 15.08 -27.40
CA GLN A 194 -15.45 15.98 -26.33
C GLN A 194 -15.63 17.45 -26.69
N GLU A 195 -15.36 17.81 -27.95
CA GLU A 195 -15.45 19.19 -28.42
C GLU A 195 -16.90 19.69 -28.53
N ILE A 196 -17.87 18.82 -28.84
CA ILE A 196 -19.31 19.19 -28.79
C ILE A 196 -19.73 19.66 -27.39
N LEU A 197 -19.07 19.18 -26.34
CA LEU A 197 -19.37 19.58 -24.96
C LEU A 197 -18.79 20.98 -24.63
N SER A 198 -17.87 21.49 -25.44
CA SER A 198 -17.19 22.77 -25.25
C SER A 198 -17.97 23.91 -25.92
N CYS A 199 -18.22 24.98 -25.15
CA CYS A 199 -18.88 26.19 -25.67
C CYS A 199 -18.14 26.85 -26.84
N LYS A 200 -16.82 26.68 -26.94
CA LYS A 200 -16.00 27.31 -27.98
C LYS A 200 -16.07 26.57 -29.32
N ASP A 201 -16.17 25.24 -29.24
CA ASP A 201 -15.91 24.35 -30.36
C ASP A 201 -17.21 23.77 -30.92
N GLN A 202 -18.29 23.73 -30.14
CA GLN A 202 -19.58 23.15 -30.54
C GLN A 202 -20.16 23.78 -31.83
N GLN A 203 -19.90 25.06 -32.12
CA GLN A 203 -20.40 25.74 -33.32
C GLN A 203 -19.91 25.10 -34.62
N GLN A 204 -18.68 24.56 -34.64
CA GLN A 204 -18.08 24.04 -35.87
C GLN A 204 -18.73 22.74 -36.38
N TYR A 205 -19.52 22.09 -35.51
CA TYR A 205 -20.16 20.80 -35.78
C TYR A 205 -21.66 20.91 -36.02
N TRP A 206 -22.22 22.11 -35.95
CA TRP A 206 -23.65 22.34 -36.14
C TRP A 206 -24.05 22.17 -37.60
N SER A 207 -24.99 21.26 -37.86
CA SER A 207 -25.58 21.03 -39.19
C SER A 207 -27.10 20.98 -39.15
N GLY A 208 -27.72 21.73 -38.23
CA GLY A 208 -29.17 21.81 -38.09
C GLY A 208 -29.83 22.43 -39.34
N PRO A 209 -30.90 21.82 -39.89
CA PRO A 209 -31.60 22.38 -41.04
C PRO A 209 -32.35 23.66 -40.64
N ASN A 210 -31.96 24.80 -41.19
CA ASN A 210 -32.63 26.11 -41.12
C ASN A 210 -32.63 26.90 -39.80
N GLU A 211 -31.87 26.49 -38.76
CA GLU A 211 -31.74 27.28 -37.52
C GLU A 211 -30.33 27.85 -37.32
N SER A 212 -30.26 29.11 -36.87
CA SER A 212 -29.01 29.76 -36.43
C SER A 212 -28.49 29.04 -35.20
N TYR A 213 -27.20 28.66 -35.22
CA TYR A 213 -26.55 27.98 -34.11
C TYR A 213 -26.80 28.69 -32.78
N ARG A 214 -27.27 27.92 -31.80
CA ARG A 214 -27.34 28.29 -30.39
C ARG A 214 -26.56 27.27 -29.60
N TYR A 215 -25.76 27.74 -28.65
CA TYR A 215 -25.05 26.85 -27.72
C TYR A 215 -26.05 26.01 -26.94
N ILE A 216 -25.97 24.69 -27.11
CA ILE A 216 -26.77 23.71 -26.37
C ILE A 216 -25.97 23.33 -25.13
N SER A 217 -26.55 23.63 -23.98
CA SER A 217 -25.91 23.37 -22.70
C SER A 217 -25.82 21.87 -22.40
N PRO A 218 -24.84 21.42 -21.58
CA PRO A 218 -24.79 20.04 -21.10
C PRO A 218 -26.08 19.59 -20.38
N HIS A 219 -26.81 20.52 -19.77
CA HIS A 219 -28.12 20.25 -19.17
C HIS A 219 -29.16 19.83 -20.22
N GLU A 220 -29.26 20.57 -21.32
CA GLU A 220 -30.22 20.30 -22.39
C GLU A 220 -29.88 18.97 -23.08
N LEU A 221 -28.59 18.73 -23.40
CA LEU A 221 -28.14 17.45 -23.98
C LEU A 221 -28.45 16.26 -23.06
N SER A 222 -28.23 16.40 -21.76
CA SER A 222 -28.58 15.36 -20.78
C SER A 222 -30.09 15.08 -20.73
N SER A 223 -30.91 16.12 -20.90
CA SER A 223 -32.38 15.98 -20.93
C SER A 223 -32.84 15.29 -22.21
N MET A 224 -32.26 15.65 -23.35
CA MET A 224 -32.49 14.99 -24.64
C MET A 224 -32.14 13.50 -24.60
N PHE A 225 -31.04 13.15 -23.93
CA PHE A 225 -30.65 11.75 -23.75
C PHE A 225 -31.67 10.96 -22.93
N LYS A 226 -32.19 11.54 -21.83
CA LYS A 226 -33.24 10.91 -21.01
C LYS A 226 -34.54 10.69 -21.80
N GLU A 227 -34.88 11.63 -22.66
CA GLU A 227 -36.07 11.51 -23.52
C GLU A 227 -35.91 10.46 -24.61
N ASN A 228 -34.68 10.22 -25.08
CA ASN A 228 -34.37 9.19 -26.06
C ASN A 228 -34.71 7.78 -25.52
N HIS A 229 -35.09 6.87 -26.42
CA HIS A 229 -35.51 5.50 -26.11
C HIS A 229 -34.52 4.74 -25.21
N ARG A 230 -33.21 4.98 -25.35
CA ARG A 230 -32.17 4.38 -24.50
C ARG A 230 -32.09 5.00 -23.11
N GLY A 231 -32.20 6.32 -22.98
CA GLY A 231 -32.26 6.98 -21.68
C GLY A 231 -33.43 6.43 -20.85
N ARG A 232 -34.59 6.26 -21.48
CA ARG A 232 -35.77 5.62 -20.85
C ARG A 232 -35.52 4.17 -20.44
N LYS A 233 -34.90 3.36 -21.30
CA LYS A 233 -34.50 1.96 -20.96
C LYS A 233 -33.49 1.87 -19.81
N LEU A 234 -32.67 2.90 -19.60
CA LEU A 234 -31.72 3.01 -18.50
C LEU A 234 -32.38 3.51 -17.19
N GLU A 235 -33.43 4.33 -17.30
CA GLU A 235 -34.23 4.80 -16.17
C GLU A 235 -35.23 3.75 -15.67
N GLU A 236 -35.69 2.85 -16.55
CA GLU A 236 -36.41 1.65 -16.15
C GLU A 236 -35.51 0.84 -15.19
N PRO A 237 -35.98 0.54 -13.97
CA PRO A 237 -35.17 -0.23 -13.04
C PRO A 237 -34.92 -1.59 -13.68
N ILE A 238 -33.65 -1.91 -13.96
CA ILE A 238 -33.20 -3.22 -14.41
C ILE A 238 -33.44 -4.20 -13.26
N VAL A 239 -34.69 -4.56 -13.04
CA VAL A 239 -35.13 -5.67 -12.21
C VAL A 239 -35.18 -6.86 -13.15
N SER A 240 -34.01 -7.43 -13.45
CA SER A 240 -34.02 -8.87 -13.65
C SER A 240 -34.45 -9.49 -12.31
N PRO A 241 -35.37 -10.47 -12.32
CA PRO A 241 -35.76 -11.17 -11.10
C PRO A 241 -34.48 -11.69 -10.48
N LYS A 242 -34.35 -11.54 -9.15
CA LYS A 242 -33.27 -12.10 -8.32
C LYS A 242 -32.67 -13.30 -9.05
N SER A 243 -31.50 -13.14 -9.68
CA SER A 243 -30.88 -14.29 -10.33
C SER A 243 -30.78 -15.37 -9.24
N GLU A 244 -31.14 -16.61 -9.56
CA GLU A 244 -31.18 -17.67 -8.55
C GLU A 244 -29.82 -17.88 -7.84
N LEU A 245 -28.73 -17.30 -8.37
CA LEU A 245 -27.42 -17.10 -7.73
C LEU A 245 -27.39 -15.99 -6.64
N GLY A 246 -28.55 -15.55 -6.16
CA GLY A 246 -28.74 -14.45 -5.23
C GLY A 246 -28.01 -14.66 -3.90
N LYS A 247 -27.22 -13.65 -3.49
CA LYS A 247 -26.27 -13.60 -2.35
C LYS A 247 -24.88 -14.22 -2.60
N GLU A 248 -24.71 -15.07 -3.61
CA GLU A 248 -23.40 -15.67 -3.92
C GLU A 248 -22.45 -14.73 -4.68
N ALA A 249 -22.95 -13.58 -5.14
CA ALA A 249 -22.18 -12.54 -5.83
C ALA A 249 -21.49 -11.51 -4.93
N LEU A 250 -21.96 -11.33 -3.70
CA LEU A 250 -21.46 -10.31 -2.78
C LEU A 250 -20.46 -10.92 -1.79
N ALA A 251 -19.36 -10.22 -1.52
CA ALA A 251 -18.54 -10.54 -0.36
C ALA A 251 -19.27 -10.14 0.93
N PHE A 252 -19.05 -10.85 2.04
CA PHE A 252 -19.68 -10.53 3.34
C PHE A 252 -18.66 -10.22 4.45
N ASN A 253 -17.41 -10.67 4.31
CA ASN A 253 -16.34 -10.35 5.27
C ASN A 253 -15.52 -9.19 4.74
N LYS A 254 -15.02 -8.32 5.62
CA LYS A 254 -14.15 -7.18 5.29
C LYS A 254 -12.77 -7.59 4.74
N TYR A 255 -12.20 -8.66 5.28
CA TYR A 255 -10.89 -9.21 4.85
C TYR A 255 -11.04 -10.63 4.28
N SER A 256 -10.12 -11.01 3.39
CA SER A 256 -10.11 -12.35 2.78
C SER A 256 -9.46 -13.40 3.66
N LEU A 257 -8.27 -13.10 4.16
CA LEU A 257 -7.49 -14.00 5.01
C LEU A 257 -8.01 -14.06 6.45
N GLN A 258 -7.77 -15.19 7.11
CA GLN A 258 -7.90 -15.30 8.56
C GLN A 258 -6.83 -14.45 9.27
N LYS A 259 -7.11 -14.02 10.51
CA LYS A 259 -6.23 -13.12 11.28
C LYS A 259 -4.79 -13.66 11.39
N LEU A 260 -4.60 -14.95 11.66
CA LEU A 260 -3.27 -15.54 11.80
C LEU A 260 -2.52 -15.59 10.46
N GLU A 261 -3.21 -15.86 9.36
CA GLU A 261 -2.62 -15.91 8.02
C GLU A 261 -2.23 -14.52 7.54
N MET A 262 -3.05 -13.51 7.86
CA MET A 262 -2.73 -12.11 7.64
C MET A 262 -1.47 -11.69 8.41
N PHE A 263 -1.37 -12.06 9.70
CA PHE A 263 -0.16 -11.83 10.49
C PHE A 263 1.06 -12.51 9.88
N LYS A 264 0.94 -13.76 9.45
CA LYS A 264 2.03 -14.49 8.78
C LYS A 264 2.41 -13.83 7.46
N ALA A 265 1.45 -13.41 6.64
CA ALA A 265 1.71 -12.78 5.34
C ALA A 265 2.45 -11.43 5.52
N CYS A 266 1.92 -10.55 6.38
CA CYS A 266 2.52 -9.24 6.66
C CYS A 266 3.88 -9.38 7.35
N GLY A 267 4.01 -10.29 8.33
CA GLY A 267 5.26 -10.48 9.05
C GLY A 267 6.35 -11.06 8.19
N ALA A 268 5.99 -11.99 7.33
CA ALA A 268 6.93 -12.50 6.39
C ALA A 268 7.36 -11.35 5.43
N ARG A 269 6.43 -10.50 4.94
CA ARG A 269 6.77 -9.40 4.01
C ARG A 269 7.78 -8.47 4.65
N GLU A 270 7.55 -8.16 5.92
CA GLU A 270 8.40 -7.28 6.70
C GLU A 270 9.79 -7.90 6.96
N ALA A 271 9.87 -9.19 7.28
CA ALA A 271 11.14 -9.89 7.45
C ALA A 271 11.97 -9.85 6.16
N LEU A 272 11.27 -10.04 5.06
CA LEU A 272 11.84 -10.04 3.73
C LEU A 272 12.33 -8.61 3.37
N LEU A 273 11.54 -7.55 3.61
CA LEU A 273 12.00 -6.15 3.46
C LEU A 273 13.20 -5.81 4.35
N MET A 274 13.19 -6.29 5.60
CA MET A 274 14.27 -6.05 6.57
C MET A 274 15.58 -6.69 6.13
N LYS A 275 15.52 -7.91 5.57
CA LYS A 275 16.69 -8.61 5.00
C LYS A 275 17.35 -7.81 3.89
N ARG A 276 16.61 -6.95 3.19
CA ARG A 276 17.13 -6.20 2.05
C ARG A 276 17.71 -4.85 2.38
N SER A 277 17.13 -4.22 3.38
CA SER A 277 17.78 -3.13 4.07
C SER A 277 18.84 -3.62 5.06
N MET A 278 19.26 -4.90 5.01
CA MET A 278 20.28 -5.44 5.91
C MET A 278 21.59 -4.65 5.80
N PHE A 279 21.91 -4.12 4.63
CA PHE A 279 23.05 -3.20 4.47
C PHE A 279 22.99 -2.02 5.46
N VAL A 280 21.81 -1.41 5.65
CA VAL A 280 21.63 -0.31 6.59
C VAL A 280 21.87 -0.77 8.03
N TYR A 281 21.35 -1.94 8.42
CA TYR A 281 21.56 -2.49 9.76
C TYR A 281 23.02 -2.87 10.00
N VAL A 282 23.65 -3.59 9.07
CA VAL A 282 25.07 -3.99 9.17
C VAL A 282 25.97 -2.77 9.28
N PHE A 283 25.76 -1.76 8.44
CA PHE A 283 26.52 -0.51 8.50
C PHE A 283 26.33 0.21 9.84
N LYS A 284 25.10 0.23 10.37
CA LYS A 284 24.80 0.87 11.66
C LYS A 284 25.39 0.12 12.85
N THR A 285 25.30 -1.20 12.88
CA THR A 285 25.98 -2.01 13.89
C THR A 285 27.51 -1.86 13.78
N GLY A 286 28.07 -1.77 12.57
CA GLY A 286 29.49 -1.48 12.35
C GLY A 286 29.90 -0.10 12.87
N GLN A 287 29.09 0.93 12.59
CA GLN A 287 29.26 2.27 13.15
C GLN A 287 29.21 2.24 14.68
N LEU A 288 28.25 1.50 15.26
CA LEU A 288 28.12 1.32 16.70
C LEU A 288 29.37 0.65 17.31
N ALA A 289 29.94 -0.35 16.65
CA ALA A 289 31.17 -1.01 17.09
C ALA A 289 32.38 -0.05 17.09
N ILE A 290 32.50 0.81 16.08
CA ILE A 290 33.56 1.84 16.03
C ILE A 290 33.39 2.83 17.20
N ILE A 291 32.17 3.31 17.43
CA ILE A 291 31.88 4.23 18.54
C ILE A 291 32.14 3.53 19.89
N ALA A 292 31.80 2.25 20.02
CA ALA A 292 32.08 1.46 21.22
C ALA A 292 33.60 1.32 21.48
N LEU A 293 34.41 1.12 20.44
CA LEU A 293 35.88 1.08 20.54
C LEU A 293 36.47 2.43 20.97
N VAL A 294 35.96 3.53 20.40
CA VAL A 294 36.36 4.88 20.82
C VAL A 294 35.96 5.15 22.27
N THR A 295 34.77 4.71 22.68
CA THR A 295 34.31 4.86 24.07
C THR A 295 35.18 4.05 25.03
N MET A 296 35.51 2.81 24.65
CA MET A 296 36.39 1.93 25.41
C MET A 296 37.79 2.53 25.58
N SER A 297 38.35 3.18 24.55
CA SER A 297 39.69 3.78 24.63
C SER A 297 39.73 5.02 25.52
N VAL A 298 38.64 5.81 25.54
CA VAL A 298 38.49 6.98 26.42
C VAL A 298 38.41 6.56 27.90
N PHE A 299 37.60 5.53 28.20
CA PHE A 299 37.37 5.07 29.58
C PHE A 299 38.16 3.81 29.92
N LEU A 300 39.41 3.71 29.48
CA LEU A 300 40.18 2.47 29.54
C LEU A 300 40.49 2.03 30.99
N ARG A 301 40.24 0.75 31.29
CA ARG A 301 40.32 0.16 32.64
C ARG A 301 41.62 0.46 33.40
N THR A 302 42.78 0.46 32.72
CA THR A 302 44.09 0.67 33.39
C THR A 302 44.23 2.07 34.01
N ARG A 303 43.40 3.03 33.60
CA ARG A 303 43.38 4.40 34.13
C ARG A 303 42.26 4.65 35.14
N MET A 304 41.45 3.64 35.46
CA MET A 304 40.23 3.80 36.26
C MET A 304 40.35 3.09 37.62
N THR A 305 40.58 3.85 38.69
CA THR A 305 40.66 3.33 40.07
C THR A 305 39.30 3.41 40.81
N THR A 306 39.21 2.82 42.01
CA THR A 306 37.98 2.86 42.84
C THR A 306 37.93 4.10 43.73
N ASP A 307 38.05 5.28 43.12
CA ASP A 307 37.97 6.58 43.81
C ASP A 307 36.69 7.33 43.43
N PHE A 308 36.32 8.34 44.22
CA PHE A 308 35.10 9.13 43.97
C PHE A 308 35.12 9.83 42.60
N THR A 309 36.27 10.34 42.15
CA THR A 309 36.43 10.99 40.83
C THR A 309 36.20 10.02 39.68
N HIS A 310 36.84 8.85 39.73
CA HIS A 310 36.70 7.81 38.72
C HIS A 310 35.30 7.20 38.71
N ALA A 311 34.62 7.16 39.86
CA ALA A 311 33.24 6.72 39.95
C ALA A 311 32.28 7.65 39.18
N THR A 312 32.51 8.96 39.19
CA THR A 312 31.80 9.90 38.30
C THR A 312 32.08 9.60 36.82
N TYR A 313 33.30 9.19 36.47
CA TYR A 313 33.61 8.77 35.09
C TYR A 313 32.89 7.47 34.69
N TYR A 314 32.78 6.48 35.58
CA TYR A 314 31.98 5.28 35.32
C TYR A 314 30.51 5.62 35.09
N MET A 315 29.95 6.54 35.88
CA MET A 315 28.57 7.01 35.70
C MET A 315 28.39 7.73 34.36
N GLY A 316 29.34 8.60 33.98
CA GLY A 316 29.36 9.24 32.67
C GLY A 316 29.44 8.24 31.50
N ALA A 317 30.23 7.18 31.65
CA ALA A 317 30.31 6.11 30.64
C ALA A 317 29.01 5.31 30.51
N LEU A 318 28.29 5.07 31.62
CA LEU A 318 26.97 4.42 31.60
C LEU A 318 25.91 5.31 30.92
N PHE A 319 25.87 6.60 31.26
CA PHE A 319 25.01 7.58 30.61
C PHE A 319 25.27 7.66 29.11
N PHE A 320 26.55 7.75 28.71
CA PHE A 320 26.96 7.79 27.32
C PHE A 320 26.57 6.51 26.56
N SER A 321 26.67 5.34 27.21
CA SER A 321 26.20 4.06 26.65
C SER A 321 24.71 4.07 26.34
N ILE A 322 23.89 4.57 27.27
CA ILE A 322 22.45 4.73 27.07
C ILE A 322 22.20 5.68 25.88
N LEU A 323 22.83 6.86 25.89
CA LEU A 323 22.66 7.86 24.84
C LEU A 323 23.00 7.32 23.44
N MET A 324 24.13 6.62 23.29
CA MET A 324 24.54 6.06 22.00
C MET A 324 23.59 4.99 21.49
N ILE A 325 23.07 4.15 22.38
CA ILE A 325 22.09 3.12 22.01
C ILE A 325 20.74 3.73 21.60
N MET A 326 20.32 4.83 22.24
CA MET A 326 19.14 5.59 21.82
C MET A 326 19.34 6.18 20.41
N LEU A 327 20.48 6.84 20.17
CA LEU A 327 20.82 7.45 18.87
C LEU A 327 20.93 6.42 17.73
N ASN A 328 21.36 5.19 18.01
CA ASN A 328 21.47 4.13 17.00
C ASN A 328 20.13 3.77 16.35
N GLY A 329 18.99 4.00 17.05
CA GLY A 329 17.66 3.72 16.51
C GLY A 329 17.17 4.69 15.43
N THR A 330 17.81 5.86 15.27
CA THR A 330 17.34 6.97 14.41
C THR A 330 17.03 6.63 12.95
N PRO A 331 17.72 5.69 12.26
CA PRO A 331 17.42 5.34 10.87
C PRO A 331 16.02 4.75 10.66
N GLU A 332 15.38 4.27 11.74
CA GLU A 332 14.04 3.68 11.68
C GLU A 332 12.98 4.68 11.19
N ILE A 333 13.17 5.98 11.46
CA ILE A 333 12.26 7.05 11.02
C ILE A 333 12.21 7.11 9.49
N SER A 334 13.37 7.29 8.85
CA SER A 334 13.47 7.40 7.39
C SER A 334 12.95 6.16 6.68
N MET A 335 13.19 5.00 7.28
CA MET A 335 12.73 3.73 6.74
C MET A 335 11.21 3.56 6.86
N GLN A 336 10.63 3.95 7.99
CA GLN A 336 9.19 3.87 8.21
C GLN A 336 8.44 4.83 7.29
N ILE A 337 8.91 6.07 7.13
CA ILE A 337 8.29 7.08 6.24
C ILE A 337 8.21 6.57 4.81
N ARG A 338 9.29 5.95 4.29
CA ARG A 338 9.30 5.41 2.93
C ARG A 338 8.27 4.30 2.70
N ARG A 339 7.84 3.60 3.76
CA ARG A 339 6.88 2.48 3.68
C ARG A 339 5.43 2.92 3.80
N LEU A 340 5.16 4.06 4.43
CA LEU A 340 3.81 4.56 4.72
C LEU A 340 2.91 4.71 3.47
N PRO A 341 3.37 5.27 2.33
CA PRO A 341 2.50 5.39 1.15
C PRO A 341 1.96 4.05 0.67
N SER A 342 2.83 3.04 0.58
CA SER A 342 2.44 1.68 0.17
C SER A 342 1.50 1.01 1.18
N PHE A 343 1.66 1.33 2.47
CA PHE A 343 0.77 0.86 3.52
C PHE A 343 -0.64 1.44 3.38
N TYR A 344 -0.77 2.77 3.24
CA TYR A 344 -2.07 3.43 3.13
C TYR A 344 -2.81 3.02 1.85
N LYS A 345 -2.11 2.92 0.71
CA LYS A 345 -2.67 2.37 -0.53
C LYS A 345 -3.27 0.97 -0.32
N GLN A 346 -2.53 0.06 0.29
CA GLN A 346 -3.03 -1.32 0.48
C GLN A 346 -4.11 -1.43 1.57
N LYS A 347 -4.07 -0.54 2.57
CA LYS A 347 -5.09 -0.44 3.61
C LYS A 347 -6.42 0.03 3.02
N SER A 348 -6.43 0.99 2.10
CA SER A 348 -7.64 1.49 1.45
C SER A 348 -8.31 0.40 0.58
N TYR A 349 -7.52 -0.52 0.02
CA TYR A 349 -8.02 -1.73 -0.66
C TYR A 349 -8.38 -2.90 0.25
N TYR A 350 -8.35 -2.71 1.58
CA TYR A 350 -8.64 -3.75 2.56
C TYR A 350 -7.79 -5.03 2.40
N PHE A 351 -6.53 -4.91 1.98
CA PHE A 351 -5.63 -6.07 1.90
C PHE A 351 -5.33 -6.63 3.28
N TYR A 352 -5.08 -5.75 4.26
CA TYR A 352 -4.82 -6.11 5.65
C TYR A 352 -5.16 -4.94 6.59
N SER A 353 -5.25 -5.24 7.89
CA SER A 353 -5.50 -4.25 8.94
C SER A 353 -4.20 -3.67 9.52
N SER A 354 -4.27 -2.51 10.17
CA SER A 354 -3.10 -1.79 10.71
C SER A 354 -2.34 -2.60 11.76
N TRP A 355 -3.04 -3.35 12.62
CA TRP A 355 -2.38 -4.23 13.61
C TRP A 355 -1.57 -5.35 12.94
N ALA A 356 -2.02 -5.86 11.80
CA ALA A 356 -1.34 -6.92 11.07
C ALA A 356 -0.04 -6.43 10.42
N TYR A 357 0.07 -5.12 10.16
CA TYR A 357 1.33 -4.48 9.78
C TYR A 357 2.21 -4.15 10.99
N ALA A 358 1.63 -3.58 12.05
CA ALA A 358 2.38 -3.03 13.17
C ALA A 358 3.04 -4.10 14.07
N ILE A 359 2.33 -5.19 14.39
CA ILE A 359 2.83 -6.20 15.33
C ILE A 359 4.04 -6.94 14.74
N PRO A 360 4.00 -7.48 13.50
CA PRO A 360 5.17 -8.17 12.97
C PRO A 360 6.37 -7.26 12.80
N ALA A 361 6.17 -6.00 12.39
CA ALA A 361 7.26 -5.03 12.31
C ALA A 361 7.94 -4.83 13.66
N SER A 362 7.19 -4.89 14.76
CA SER A 362 7.69 -4.77 16.13
C SER A 362 8.47 -6.01 16.56
N VAL A 363 7.90 -7.20 16.38
CA VAL A 363 8.52 -8.47 16.77
C VAL A 363 9.85 -8.70 16.03
N LEU A 364 9.91 -8.38 14.74
CA LEU A 364 11.10 -8.59 13.93
C LEU A 364 12.29 -7.69 14.31
N LYS A 365 12.08 -6.65 15.11
CA LYS A 365 13.17 -5.79 15.60
C LYS A 365 13.86 -6.29 16.85
N VAL A 366 13.22 -7.17 17.62
CA VAL A 366 13.78 -7.71 18.86
C VAL A 366 15.17 -8.32 18.64
N PRO A 367 15.41 -9.15 17.60
CA PRO A 367 16.74 -9.70 17.33
C PRO A 367 17.79 -8.64 17.00
N VAL A 368 17.42 -7.55 16.31
CA VAL A 368 18.36 -6.46 15.95
C VAL A 368 18.80 -5.72 17.21
N SER A 369 17.87 -5.46 18.12
CA SER A 369 18.17 -4.79 19.39
C SER A 369 19.06 -5.61 20.32
N ILE A 370 18.83 -6.93 20.35
CA ILE A 370 19.68 -7.89 21.04
C ILE A 370 21.10 -7.84 20.47
N LEU A 371 21.24 -7.85 19.14
CA LEU A 371 22.52 -7.82 18.47
C LEU A 371 23.29 -6.51 18.72
N ASP A 372 22.65 -5.35 18.58
CA ASP A 372 23.28 -4.05 18.81
C ASP A 372 23.73 -3.89 20.27
N SER A 373 22.90 -4.32 21.22
CA SER A 373 23.24 -4.28 22.65
C SER A 373 24.37 -5.24 22.99
N LEU A 374 24.41 -6.41 22.33
CA LEU A 374 25.47 -7.41 22.51
C LEU A 374 26.81 -6.88 22.00
N VAL A 375 26.83 -6.27 20.82
CA VAL A 375 28.04 -5.66 20.23
C VAL A 375 28.57 -4.56 21.16
N TRP A 376 27.70 -3.68 21.65
CA TRP A 376 28.11 -2.62 22.57
C TRP A 376 28.72 -3.19 23.86
N ILE A 377 28.03 -4.12 24.53
CA ILE A 377 28.47 -4.61 25.84
C ILE A 377 29.73 -5.47 25.74
N CYS A 378 29.88 -6.29 24.69
CA CYS A 378 31.06 -7.14 24.54
C CYS A 378 32.36 -6.31 24.41
N ILE A 379 32.29 -5.17 23.71
CA ILE A 379 33.43 -4.27 23.54
C ILE A 379 33.67 -3.45 24.81
N THR A 380 32.62 -2.81 25.33
CA THR A 380 32.78 -1.81 26.39
C THR A 380 32.92 -2.40 27.79
N TYR A 381 32.32 -3.56 28.09
CA TYR A 381 32.12 -3.96 29.49
C TYR A 381 33.42 -4.25 30.23
N TYR A 382 34.22 -5.16 29.67
CA TYR A 382 35.52 -5.51 30.22
C TYR A 382 36.60 -4.48 29.89
N GLY A 383 36.47 -3.78 28.76
CA GLY A 383 37.42 -2.75 28.34
C GLY A 383 37.39 -1.49 29.22
N ILE A 384 36.19 -1.07 29.65
CA ILE A 384 36.01 0.02 30.62
C ILE A 384 36.30 -0.46 32.05
N GLY A 385 36.05 -1.73 32.34
CA GLY A 385 36.30 -2.32 33.65
C GLY A 385 35.12 -2.19 34.62
N TYR A 386 33.90 -2.41 34.15
CA TYR A 386 32.74 -2.59 35.04
C TYR A 386 32.91 -3.84 35.92
N THR A 387 32.03 -3.98 36.92
CA THR A 387 32.11 -5.08 37.90
C THR A 387 32.13 -6.45 37.22
N ALA A 388 33.18 -7.25 37.42
CA ALA A 388 33.43 -8.49 36.68
C ALA A 388 32.47 -9.69 36.97
N SER A 389 31.25 -9.44 37.45
CA SER A 389 30.27 -10.50 37.74
C SER A 389 29.37 -10.80 36.54
N VAL A 390 29.20 -12.09 36.22
CA VAL A 390 28.37 -12.56 35.10
C VAL A 390 26.91 -12.10 35.20
N SER A 391 26.33 -12.11 36.40
CA SER A 391 24.95 -11.64 36.61
C SER A 391 24.78 -10.17 36.23
N ARG A 392 25.69 -9.29 36.65
CA ARG A 392 25.61 -7.85 36.36
C ARG A 392 25.88 -7.53 34.89
N PHE A 393 26.68 -8.35 34.21
CA PHE A 393 26.87 -8.27 32.77
C PHE A 393 25.53 -8.49 32.04
N PHE A 394 24.84 -9.58 32.34
CA PHE A 394 23.54 -9.87 31.74
C PHE A 394 22.46 -8.86 32.14
N CYS A 395 22.49 -8.34 33.37
CA CYS A 395 21.59 -7.28 33.79
C CYS A 395 21.79 -5.99 32.99
N GLN A 396 23.04 -5.57 32.75
CA GLN A 396 23.32 -4.40 31.93
C GLN A 396 22.96 -4.65 30.46
N PHE A 397 23.26 -5.82 29.93
CA PHE A 397 22.87 -6.23 28.58
C PHE A 397 21.35 -6.16 28.36
N LEU A 398 20.59 -6.71 29.30
CA LEU A 398 19.13 -6.71 29.27
C LEU A 398 18.58 -5.28 29.27
N MET A 399 19.09 -4.41 30.16
CA MET A 399 18.69 -3.00 30.20
C MET A 399 18.91 -2.30 28.87
N LEU A 400 20.08 -2.49 28.25
CA LEU A 400 20.41 -1.89 26.96
C LEU A 400 19.47 -2.38 25.83
N CYS A 401 19.08 -3.66 25.84
CA CYS A 401 18.11 -4.21 24.90
C CYS A 401 16.74 -3.52 25.01
N PHE A 402 16.24 -3.35 26.24
CA PHE A 402 14.95 -2.70 26.48
C PHE A 402 14.96 -1.21 26.13
N VAL A 403 16.06 -0.51 26.38
CA VAL A 403 16.23 0.89 25.97
C VAL A 403 16.15 1.03 24.46
N HIS A 404 16.91 0.22 23.73
CA HIS A 404 16.91 0.27 22.27
C HIS A 404 15.53 -0.05 21.69
N GLN A 405 14.82 -1.03 22.27
CA GLN A 405 13.44 -1.35 21.91
C GLN A 405 12.46 -0.21 22.20
N SER A 406 12.54 0.41 23.38
CA SER A 406 11.68 1.56 23.72
C SER A 406 11.89 2.72 22.75
N VAL A 407 13.12 2.99 22.36
CA VAL A 407 13.42 4.10 21.46
C VAL A 407 13.02 3.81 20.01
N THR A 408 13.25 2.61 19.51
CA THR A 408 12.78 2.22 18.17
C THR A 408 11.26 2.26 18.04
N SER A 409 10.52 1.88 19.09
CA SER A 409 9.06 2.01 19.12
C SER A 409 8.59 3.47 19.09
N LEU A 410 9.23 4.36 19.85
CA LEU A 410 8.95 5.80 19.82
C LEU A 410 9.21 6.40 18.43
N TYR A 411 10.33 6.05 17.80
CA TYR A 411 10.70 6.57 16.48
C TYR A 411 9.73 6.17 15.39
N ARG A 412 9.17 4.95 15.47
CA ARG A 412 8.10 4.51 14.56
C ARG A 412 6.82 5.27 14.76
N PHE A 413 6.45 5.54 16.01
CA PHE A 413 5.30 6.38 16.33
C PHE A 413 5.46 7.79 15.73
N ILE A 414 6.58 8.47 16.00
CA ILE A 414 6.88 9.80 15.44
C ILE A 414 6.80 9.79 13.91
N ALA A 415 7.43 8.80 13.27
CA ALA A 415 7.41 8.65 11.81
C ALA A 415 6.00 8.45 11.24
N SER A 416 5.16 7.64 11.90
CA SER A 416 3.78 7.41 11.48
C SER A 416 2.88 8.63 11.66
N TYR A 417 3.15 9.45 12.69
CA TYR A 417 2.34 10.61 13.01
C TYR A 417 2.62 11.77 12.06
N PHE A 418 3.89 12.12 11.84
CA PHE A 418 4.25 13.30 11.05
C PHE A 418 4.39 13.03 9.54
N GLN A 419 4.59 11.76 9.13
CA GLN A 419 4.67 11.25 7.76
C GLN A 419 5.71 11.90 6.81
N THR A 420 6.33 13.02 7.21
CA THR A 420 7.34 13.75 6.46
C THR A 420 8.68 13.70 7.19
N PRO A 421 9.81 13.58 6.47
CA PRO A 421 11.12 13.43 7.10
C PRO A 421 11.51 14.67 7.91
N THR A 422 11.29 15.87 7.38
CA THR A 422 11.65 17.14 8.03
C THR A 422 10.95 17.31 9.38
N ALA A 423 9.63 17.13 9.43
CA ALA A 423 8.88 17.22 10.68
C ALA A 423 9.29 16.09 11.65
N SER A 424 9.39 14.85 11.17
CA SER A 424 9.74 13.71 12.02
C SER A 424 11.12 13.87 12.69
N PHE A 425 12.13 14.38 11.97
CA PHE A 425 13.45 14.66 12.55
C PHE A 425 13.41 15.82 13.56
N PHE A 426 12.61 16.87 13.32
CA PHE A 426 12.43 17.96 14.29
C PHE A 426 11.89 17.44 15.63
N TYR A 427 10.82 16.64 15.59
CA TYR A 427 10.22 16.06 16.81
C TYR A 427 11.10 14.99 17.46
N LEU A 428 11.91 14.27 16.68
CA LEU A 428 12.95 13.40 17.22
C LEU A 428 13.94 14.19 18.08
N PHE A 429 14.50 15.29 17.56
CA PHE A 429 15.45 16.10 18.31
C PHE A 429 14.82 16.71 19.56
N LEU A 430 13.57 17.17 19.46
CA LEU A 430 12.82 17.66 20.62
C LEU A 430 12.64 16.57 21.70
N ALA A 431 12.25 15.36 21.30
CA ALA A 431 12.09 14.22 22.21
C ALA A 431 13.43 13.80 22.84
N LEU A 432 14.51 13.79 22.07
CA LEU A 432 15.85 13.50 22.58
C LEU A 432 16.31 14.54 23.61
N THR A 433 16.12 15.83 23.31
CA THR A 433 16.42 16.91 24.26
C THR A 433 15.61 16.76 25.55
N PHE A 434 14.32 16.42 25.44
CA PHE A 434 13.49 16.14 26.60
C PHE A 434 14.08 14.98 27.45
N PHE A 435 14.40 13.84 26.83
CA PHE A 435 14.97 12.72 27.59
C PHE A 435 16.34 13.03 28.21
N LEU A 436 17.19 13.79 27.52
CA LEU A 436 18.50 14.22 28.03
C LEU A 436 18.40 15.13 29.26
N MET A 437 17.39 16.01 29.31
CA MET A 437 17.17 16.89 30.45
C MET A 437 16.62 16.13 31.66
N PHE A 438 15.72 15.17 31.44
CA PHE A 438 15.04 14.43 32.51
C PHE A 438 15.69 13.09 32.89
N GLY A 439 16.80 12.70 32.24
CA GLY A 439 17.47 11.40 32.45
C GLY A 439 17.99 11.17 33.88
N GLY A 440 18.42 12.23 34.57
CA GLY A 440 18.98 12.16 35.93
C GLY A 440 20.49 12.42 36.00
N PHE A 441 21.21 12.23 34.89
CA PHE A 441 22.64 12.54 34.80
C PHE A 441 22.91 14.04 34.62
N THR A 442 22.33 14.65 33.57
CA THR A 442 22.56 16.06 33.19
C THR A 442 22.03 17.02 34.25
N LEU A 443 20.80 16.75 34.71
CA LEU A 443 20.15 17.47 35.78
C LEU A 443 19.86 16.46 36.89
N PRO A 444 20.56 16.53 38.04
CA PRO A 444 20.27 15.69 39.19
C PRO A 444 18.83 15.87 39.66
N LYS A 445 18.17 14.77 40.05
CA LYS A 445 16.80 14.81 40.60
C LYS A 445 16.64 15.80 41.78
N PRO A 446 17.58 15.92 42.74
CA PRO A 446 17.42 16.82 43.89
C PRO A 446 17.43 18.30 43.50
N SER A 447 18.02 18.66 42.35
CA SER A 447 18.04 20.03 41.85
C SER A 447 16.83 20.39 40.99
N MET A 448 15.95 19.43 40.69
CA MET A 448 14.73 19.69 39.92
C MET A 448 13.67 20.36 40.80
N PRO A 449 13.03 21.46 40.34
CA PRO A 449 11.91 22.03 41.06
C PRO A 449 10.71 21.07 41.04
N GLY A 450 9.92 21.09 42.11
CA GLY A 450 8.86 20.09 42.33
C GLY A 450 7.85 19.92 41.19
N TRP A 451 7.56 21.00 40.45
CA TRP A 451 6.64 20.99 39.31
C TRP A 451 7.21 20.30 38.05
N LEU A 452 8.53 20.07 37.97
CA LEU A 452 9.20 19.35 36.87
C LEU A 452 9.43 17.87 37.16
N ASN A 453 9.15 17.40 38.39
CA ASN A 453 9.41 16.03 38.80
C ASN A 453 8.66 14.97 37.98
N TRP A 454 7.54 15.31 37.35
CA TRP A 454 6.81 14.37 36.49
C TRP A 454 7.61 14.00 35.24
N GLY A 455 8.40 14.93 34.68
CA GLY A 455 9.19 14.68 33.46
C GLY A 455 10.25 13.59 33.66
N PHE A 456 10.81 13.52 34.87
CA PHE A 456 11.72 12.47 35.31
C PHE A 456 11.07 11.07 35.23
N TRP A 457 9.81 10.94 35.63
CA TRP A 457 9.12 9.64 35.65
C TRP A 457 8.51 9.21 34.31
N ILE A 458 8.31 10.16 33.38
CA ILE A 458 7.81 9.84 32.03
C ILE A 458 8.95 9.37 31.11
N SER A 459 10.17 9.85 31.33
CA SER A 459 11.31 9.56 30.46
C SER A 459 11.76 8.09 30.56
N PRO A 460 11.78 7.33 29.44
CA PRO A 460 12.35 5.97 29.42
C PRO A 460 13.84 5.96 29.77
N MET A 461 14.56 7.03 29.43
CA MET A 461 15.99 7.18 29.70
C MET A 461 16.29 7.15 31.21
N THR A 462 15.39 7.65 32.04
CA THR A 462 15.56 7.72 33.49
C THR A 462 15.59 6.33 34.12
N TYR A 463 14.67 5.45 33.70
CA TYR A 463 14.66 4.06 34.17
C TYR A 463 15.91 3.29 33.71
N ALA A 464 16.42 3.60 32.52
CA ALA A 464 17.68 3.08 32.01
C ALA A 464 18.88 3.48 32.87
N GLU A 465 18.94 4.77 33.21
CA GLU A 465 20.02 5.32 34.04
C GLU A 465 19.97 4.70 35.44
N ILE A 466 18.80 4.70 36.09
CA ILE A 466 18.62 4.08 37.41
C ILE A 466 19.05 2.60 37.38
N GLY A 467 18.59 1.82 36.39
CA GLY A 467 18.90 0.39 36.31
C GLY A 467 20.38 0.09 36.09
N THR A 468 21.06 0.86 35.23
CA THR A 468 22.49 0.66 34.95
C THR A 468 23.37 1.12 36.12
N VAL A 469 23.03 2.23 36.75
CA VAL A 469 23.78 2.80 37.88
C VAL A 469 23.62 1.93 39.14
N ILE A 470 22.41 1.44 39.46
CA ILE A 470 22.20 0.47 40.54
C ILE A 470 23.03 -0.81 40.31
N ASN A 471 23.00 -1.31 39.06
CA ASN A 471 23.71 -2.53 38.69
C ASN A 471 25.24 -2.40 38.84
N GLU A 472 25.84 -1.23 38.66
CA GLU A 472 27.29 -1.03 38.88
C GLU A 472 27.61 -0.65 40.33
N PHE A 473 26.99 0.41 40.89
CA PHE A 473 27.42 1.00 42.16
C PHE A 473 27.00 0.24 43.42
N GLN A 474 26.04 -0.69 43.35
CA GLN A 474 25.74 -1.60 44.46
C GLN A 474 26.69 -2.81 44.51
N ALA A 475 27.81 -2.79 43.77
CA ALA A 475 28.78 -3.87 43.79
C ALA A 475 29.63 -3.86 45.05
N PRO A 476 30.08 -5.04 45.54
CA PRO A 476 30.99 -5.12 46.68
C PRO A 476 32.25 -4.23 46.53
N ARG A 477 32.75 -4.03 45.30
CA ARG A 477 33.90 -3.14 45.02
C ARG A 477 33.69 -1.68 45.45
N TRP A 478 32.44 -1.21 45.46
CA TRP A 478 32.04 0.17 45.77
C TRP A 478 31.59 0.35 47.23
N GLN A 479 31.56 -0.75 48.00
CA GLN A 479 31.16 -0.79 49.41
C GLN A 479 32.32 -0.52 50.39
N LYS A 480 33.47 -0.03 49.91
CA LYS A 480 34.57 0.40 50.79
C LYS A 480 34.11 1.59 51.64
N GLU A 481 34.19 1.44 52.96
CA GLU A 481 33.82 2.50 53.90
C GLU A 481 34.78 3.69 53.79
N THR A 482 34.22 4.89 53.76
CA THR A 482 34.98 6.14 53.86
C THR A 482 34.45 6.96 55.05
N ILE A 483 35.17 8.05 55.38
CA ILE A 483 35.21 8.89 56.59
C ILE A 483 33.84 9.30 57.23
N GLN A 484 32.68 8.94 56.67
CA GLN A 484 31.33 9.28 57.17
C GLN A 484 30.35 8.09 57.22
N ASN A 485 30.81 6.84 57.38
CA ASN A 485 29.95 5.62 57.41
C ASN A 485 29.06 5.42 56.16
N ILE A 486 29.33 6.13 55.07
CA ILE A 486 28.63 5.99 53.79
C ILE A 486 29.63 5.45 52.76
N THR A 487 29.29 4.35 52.12
CA THR A 487 30.09 3.76 51.04
C THR A 487 30.21 4.70 49.85
N ILE A 488 31.33 4.67 49.12
CA ILE A 488 31.58 5.51 47.94
C ILE A 488 30.44 5.40 46.91
N GLY A 489 29.95 4.18 46.64
CA GLY A 489 28.84 3.93 45.72
C GLY A 489 27.54 4.65 46.15
N ASN A 490 27.15 4.49 47.41
CA ASN A 490 25.95 5.14 47.96
C ASN A 490 26.05 6.67 47.95
N ARG A 491 27.25 7.23 48.19
CA ARG A 491 27.45 8.68 48.18
C ARG A 491 27.15 9.28 46.80
N ILE A 492 27.57 8.63 45.72
CA ILE A 492 27.35 9.09 44.35
C ILE A 492 25.87 8.97 43.97
N LEU A 493 25.26 7.85 44.32
CA LEU A 493 23.83 7.64 44.14
C LEU A 493 22.99 8.72 44.84
N ILE A 494 23.35 9.12 46.05
CA ILE A 494 22.66 10.18 46.81
C ILE A 494 22.87 11.54 46.15
N ASN A 495 24.10 11.87 45.74
CA ASN A 495 24.42 13.15 45.09
C ASN A 495 23.61 13.39 43.81
N HIS A 496 23.36 12.33 43.02
CA HIS A 496 22.56 12.41 41.80
C HIS A 496 21.06 12.16 42.03
N GLY A 497 20.65 11.79 43.25
CA GLY A 497 19.26 11.45 43.59
C GLY A 497 18.77 10.13 42.98
N LEU A 498 19.70 9.19 42.73
CA LEU A 498 19.48 7.87 42.13
C LEU A 498 19.63 6.73 43.16
N TYR A 499 19.60 7.04 44.46
CA TYR A 499 19.69 6.05 45.52
C TYR A 499 18.37 5.27 45.68
N TYR A 500 18.31 4.09 45.06
CA TYR A 500 17.19 3.15 45.18
C TYR A 500 17.66 1.74 45.53
N SER A 501 16.76 0.89 46.01
CA SER A 501 17.05 -0.51 46.34
C SER A 501 17.19 -1.38 45.08
N TRP A 502 17.79 -2.57 45.21
CA TRP A 502 17.92 -3.52 44.10
C TRP A 502 16.59 -3.90 43.43
N HIS A 503 15.48 -3.91 44.18
CA HIS A 503 14.14 -4.16 43.64
C HIS A 503 13.74 -3.16 42.54
N PHE A 504 14.27 -1.93 42.60
CA PHE A 504 13.99 -0.89 41.63
C PHE A 504 14.57 -1.20 40.24
N TYR A 505 15.59 -2.06 40.14
CA TYR A 505 16.09 -2.55 38.86
C TYR A 505 15.00 -3.25 38.05
N TRP A 506 14.21 -4.12 38.69
CA TRP A 506 13.10 -4.82 38.03
C TRP A 506 11.93 -3.89 37.72
N ILE A 507 11.70 -2.88 38.56
CA ILE A 507 10.72 -1.82 38.28
C ILE A 507 11.13 -1.04 37.03
N SER A 508 12.42 -0.72 36.87
CA SER A 508 12.94 -0.06 35.67
C SER A 508 12.72 -0.90 34.40
N ILE A 509 12.95 -2.22 34.47
CA ILE A 509 12.64 -3.12 33.35
C ILE A 509 11.15 -3.10 33.04
N GLY A 510 10.29 -3.22 34.06
CA GLY A 510 8.84 -3.17 33.89
C GLY A 510 8.36 -1.85 33.28
N ALA A 511 8.93 -0.72 33.70
CA ALA A 511 8.63 0.59 33.16
C ALA A 511 9.05 0.74 31.69
N LEU A 512 10.25 0.26 31.32
CA LEU A 512 10.71 0.23 29.93
C LEU A 512 9.86 -0.70 29.05
N PHE A 513 9.41 -1.84 29.58
CA PHE A 513 8.48 -2.71 28.87
C PHE A 513 7.11 -2.05 28.69
N GLY A 514 6.62 -1.34 29.70
CA GLY A 514 5.41 -0.53 29.63
C GLY A 514 5.50 0.57 28.58
N SER A 515 6.64 1.28 28.49
CA SER A 515 6.85 2.33 27.48
C SER A 515 6.89 1.75 26.07
N ILE A 516 7.48 0.57 25.86
CA ILE A 516 7.46 -0.16 24.58
C ILE A 516 6.02 -0.44 24.14
N ILE A 517 5.20 -1.02 25.03
CA ILE A 517 3.79 -1.32 24.73
C ILE A 517 3.03 -0.05 24.41
N LEU A 518 3.20 1.01 25.21
CA LEU A 518 2.52 2.29 25.03
C LEU A 518 2.85 2.91 23.67
N PHE A 519 4.12 2.96 23.28
CA PHE A 519 4.51 3.52 21.99
C PHE A 519 4.06 2.65 20.81
N TYR A 520 3.97 1.32 20.96
CA TYR A 520 3.40 0.47 19.92
C TYR A 520 1.89 0.61 19.77
N ILE A 521 1.15 0.80 20.85
CA ILE A 521 -0.27 1.13 20.79
C ILE A 521 -0.44 2.49 20.10
N ALA A 522 0.34 3.50 20.49
CA ALA A 522 0.32 4.81 19.85
C ALA A 522 0.66 4.74 18.35
N PHE A 523 1.62 3.90 17.97
CA PHE A 523 1.96 3.62 16.56
C PHE A 523 0.79 2.95 15.81
N GLY A 524 0.14 1.95 16.40
CA GLY A 524 -1.05 1.31 15.80
C GLY A 524 -2.20 2.30 15.61
N LEU A 525 -2.47 3.13 16.62
CA LEU A 525 -3.50 4.17 16.56
C LEU A 525 -3.16 5.25 15.53
N ALA A 526 -1.89 5.67 15.43
CA ALA A 526 -1.46 6.63 14.42
C ALA A 526 -1.70 6.10 13.00
N LEU A 527 -1.40 4.81 12.74
CA LEU A 527 -1.71 4.17 11.46
C LEU A 527 -3.22 4.01 11.20
N ASP A 528 -4.04 3.99 12.25
CA ASP A 528 -5.49 3.87 12.13
C ASP A 528 -6.21 5.19 11.86
N TYR A 529 -5.85 6.24 12.58
CA TYR A 529 -6.58 7.50 12.55
C TYR A 529 -5.99 8.55 11.60
N ILE A 530 -4.72 8.45 11.23
CA ILE A 530 -4.07 9.46 10.38
C ILE A 530 -4.21 9.02 8.93
N THR A 531 -4.95 9.80 8.14
CA THR A 531 -5.07 9.62 6.69
C THR A 531 -3.79 10.08 5.99
N SER A 532 -3.50 9.51 4.82
CA SER A 532 -2.26 9.83 4.09
C SER A 532 -2.23 11.29 3.64
N ILE A 533 -1.08 11.97 3.78
CA ILE A 533 -0.91 13.35 3.29
C ILE A 533 -0.96 13.42 1.75
N GLU A 534 -0.61 12.34 1.04
CA GLU A 534 -0.62 12.30 -0.43
C GLU A 534 -2.02 12.34 -1.06
N GLU A 535 -3.06 11.85 -0.37
CA GLU A 535 -4.46 11.98 -0.84
C GLU A 535 -4.92 13.45 -0.93
N TYR A 536 -4.26 14.39 -0.23
CA TYR A 536 -4.57 15.82 -0.30
C TYR A 536 -3.92 16.52 -1.52
N HIS A 537 -2.88 15.95 -2.12
CA HIS A 537 -2.14 16.58 -3.22
C HIS A 537 -2.58 16.16 -4.63
N GLY A 538 -3.47 15.16 -4.76
CA GLY A 538 -4.05 14.74 -6.04
C GLY A 538 -5.00 15.75 -6.72
N SER A 539 -5.21 16.93 -6.13
CA SER A 539 -6.20 17.92 -6.59
C SER A 539 -5.60 19.22 -7.17
N ARG A 540 -4.37 19.22 -7.69
CA ARG A 540 -3.82 20.39 -8.40
C ARG A 540 -3.54 20.08 -9.88
N PRO A 541 -4.20 20.75 -10.83
CA PRO A 541 -3.89 20.60 -12.25
C PRO A 541 -2.54 21.29 -12.53
N ILE A 542 -1.51 20.52 -12.82
CA ILE A 542 -0.23 21.03 -13.33
C ILE A 542 -0.48 21.47 -14.78
N LYS A 543 -0.82 22.74 -14.97
CA LYS A 543 -0.75 23.42 -16.26
C LYS A 543 0.67 23.95 -16.47
N ARG A 544 1.18 23.72 -17.70
CA ARG A 544 2.38 24.28 -18.35
C ARG A 544 3.69 23.51 -18.14
N LEU A 545 4.03 22.68 -19.12
CA LEU A 545 5.31 22.73 -19.84
C LEU A 545 5.28 21.67 -20.95
N CYS A 546 4.78 22.03 -22.12
CA CYS A 546 5.02 21.32 -23.39
C CYS A 546 4.63 22.30 -24.52
N GLN A 547 5.54 23.17 -24.88
CA GLN A 547 5.62 23.72 -26.24
C GLN A 547 7.02 23.37 -26.75
N GLU A 548 7.06 23.01 -28.02
CA GLU A 548 8.24 22.69 -28.84
C GLU A 548 8.78 21.26 -28.70
N GLN A 549 8.33 20.38 -29.60
CA GLN A 549 9.17 19.90 -30.71
C GLN A 549 8.37 19.00 -31.66
N GLU A 550 8.08 19.53 -32.84
CA GLU A 550 7.71 18.76 -34.04
C GLU A 550 8.93 18.54 -34.94
N LYS A 551 8.84 17.48 -35.77
CA LYS A 551 9.73 17.01 -36.86
C LYS A 551 10.78 16.00 -36.36
N ASP A 552 10.90 14.77 -36.89
CA ASP A 552 10.77 14.36 -38.29
C ASP A 552 10.57 12.83 -38.51
N SER A 553 9.81 12.50 -39.57
CA SER A 553 9.96 11.42 -40.56
C SER A 553 9.86 9.90 -40.24
N ASN A 554 8.77 9.32 -40.77
CA ASN A 554 8.68 8.21 -41.75
C ASN A 554 9.45 6.90 -41.55
N ILE A 555 8.75 5.82 -41.14
CA ILE A 555 9.03 4.44 -41.59
C ILE A 555 7.72 3.66 -41.85
N ARG A 556 7.81 2.79 -42.85
CA ARG A 556 6.82 2.10 -43.70
C ARG A 556 5.80 1.19 -42.98
N LYS A 557 4.60 1.14 -43.60
CA LYS A 557 3.55 0.14 -43.40
C LYS A 557 3.97 -1.21 -44.02
N GLU A 558 3.79 -2.29 -43.28
CA GLU A 558 3.65 -3.64 -43.84
C GLU A 558 2.32 -4.25 -43.41
N SER A 559 1.79 -5.03 -44.34
CA SER A 559 0.40 -5.40 -44.55
C SER A 559 -0.04 -6.68 -43.83
N ASP A 560 -1.36 -6.71 -43.64
CA ASP A 560 -2.23 -7.75 -43.10
C ASP A 560 -1.92 -9.20 -43.46
N GLY A 561 -2.14 -10.06 -42.44
CA GLY A 561 -2.38 -11.48 -42.59
C GLY A 561 -3.49 -11.91 -41.62
N HIS A 562 -4.75 -11.70 -42.01
CA HIS A 562 -5.91 -12.23 -41.29
C HIS A 562 -5.97 -13.76 -41.42
N SER A 563 -5.93 -14.48 -40.30
CA SER A 563 -6.40 -15.85 -40.21
C SER A 563 -7.57 -15.93 -39.22
N ASN A 564 -8.75 -16.23 -39.76
CA ASN A 564 -9.97 -16.50 -39.01
C ASN A 564 -9.84 -17.85 -38.30
N ILE A 565 -9.71 -17.83 -36.96
CA ILE A 565 -9.88 -19.01 -36.12
C ILE A 565 -11.22 -18.88 -35.39
N SER A 566 -12.20 -19.65 -35.85
CA SER A 566 -13.47 -19.88 -35.16
C SER A 566 -13.24 -20.65 -33.85
N ARG A 567 -13.14 -19.92 -32.74
CA ARG A 567 -13.12 -20.54 -31.40
C ARG A 567 -14.54 -20.91 -30.97
N ALA A 568 -14.78 -22.21 -30.81
CA ALA A 568 -15.93 -22.74 -30.10
C ALA A 568 -15.95 -22.17 -28.67
N LYS A 569 -17.05 -21.49 -28.31
CA LYS A 569 -17.28 -20.97 -26.95
C LYS A 569 -17.43 -22.14 -25.98
N MET A 570 -16.40 -22.39 -25.18
CA MET A 570 -16.49 -23.20 -23.97
C MET A 570 -16.97 -22.28 -22.84
N THR A 571 -18.27 -22.27 -22.57
CA THR A 571 -18.88 -21.40 -21.56
C THR A 571 -18.66 -22.01 -20.18
N ILE A 572 -17.61 -21.58 -19.49
CA ILE A 572 -17.51 -21.74 -18.03
C ILE A 572 -18.72 -20.98 -17.44
N PRO A 573 -19.45 -21.50 -16.44
CA PRO A 573 -20.53 -20.76 -15.79
C PRO A 573 -19.92 -19.60 -15.01
N VAL A 574 -19.79 -18.45 -15.67
CA VAL A 574 -19.35 -17.21 -15.07
C VAL A 574 -20.55 -16.54 -14.43
N MET A 575 -20.35 -15.96 -13.24
CA MET A 575 -21.44 -15.35 -12.48
C MET A 575 -21.39 -13.83 -12.71
N GLU A 576 -22.41 -13.35 -13.41
CA GLU A 576 -22.62 -11.97 -13.84
C GLU A 576 -22.82 -11.01 -12.64
N LEU A 577 -22.09 -9.88 -12.64
CA LEU A 577 -22.17 -8.84 -11.62
C LEU A 577 -22.45 -7.47 -12.24
N PRO A 578 -23.71 -7.19 -12.64
CA PRO A 578 -24.10 -5.87 -13.12
C PRO A 578 -24.09 -4.84 -11.98
N ILE A 579 -23.67 -3.61 -12.28
CA ILE A 579 -23.69 -2.48 -11.33
C ILE A 579 -24.63 -1.42 -11.87
N THR A 580 -25.67 -1.07 -11.12
CA THR A 580 -26.65 -0.06 -11.51
C THR A 580 -26.67 1.07 -10.49
N PHE A 581 -26.73 2.32 -10.94
CA PHE A 581 -26.83 3.50 -10.09
C PHE A 581 -27.96 4.39 -10.60
N HIS A 582 -28.76 4.93 -9.67
CA HIS A 582 -29.95 5.70 -9.99
C HIS A 582 -30.02 6.98 -9.16
N ASN A 583 -30.22 8.12 -9.85
CA ASN A 583 -30.33 9.46 -9.27
C ASN A 583 -29.19 9.79 -8.28
N LEU A 584 -27.96 9.45 -8.67
CA LEU A 584 -26.78 9.68 -7.85
C LEU A 584 -26.42 11.18 -7.84
N ASN A 585 -26.37 11.77 -6.65
CA ASN A 585 -25.94 13.14 -6.38
C ASN A 585 -24.77 13.14 -5.39
N TYR A 586 -23.82 14.05 -5.58
CA TYR A 586 -22.68 14.20 -4.68
C TYR A 586 -22.37 15.67 -4.41
N TYR A 587 -22.26 16.01 -3.13
CA TYR A 587 -22.03 17.35 -2.62
C TYR A 587 -20.78 17.41 -1.74
N ILE A 588 -19.97 18.46 -1.90
CA ILE A 588 -18.86 18.78 -1.01
C ILE A 588 -19.13 20.14 -0.35
N ASP A 589 -18.69 20.34 0.89
CA ASP A 589 -18.71 21.66 1.52
C ASP A 589 -17.80 22.63 0.74
N THR A 590 -18.26 23.87 0.53
CA THR A 590 -17.50 24.82 -0.29
C THR A 590 -16.16 25.18 0.37
N PRO A 591 -15.04 25.12 -0.37
CA PRO A 591 -13.73 25.50 0.17
C PRO A 591 -13.76 26.93 0.72
N PRO A 592 -13.06 27.22 1.82
CA PRO A 592 -13.07 28.55 2.46
C PRO A 592 -12.56 29.67 1.55
N GLU A 593 -11.73 29.33 0.55
CA GLU A 593 -11.23 30.26 -0.46
C GLU A 593 -12.33 30.71 -1.44
N MET A 594 -13.23 29.81 -1.83
CA MET A 594 -14.36 30.12 -2.72
C MET A 594 -15.47 30.88 -1.98
N LEU A 595 -15.69 30.59 -0.70
CA LEU A 595 -16.60 31.36 0.15
C LEU A 595 -16.13 32.82 0.29
N LYS A 596 -14.82 33.06 0.40
CA LYS A 596 -14.23 34.41 0.40
C LYS A 596 -14.38 35.16 -0.94
N GLN A 597 -14.55 34.43 -2.04
CA GLN A 597 -14.81 34.98 -3.38
C GLN A 597 -16.31 35.24 -3.64
N GLY A 598 -17.18 35.06 -2.64
CA GLY A 598 -18.60 35.40 -2.74
C GLY A 598 -19.51 34.30 -3.29
N TYR A 599 -19.07 33.03 -3.27
CA TYR A 599 -19.96 31.91 -3.65
C TYR A 599 -21.11 31.74 -2.64
N PRO A 600 -22.39 31.77 -3.08
CA PRO A 600 -23.55 31.83 -2.19
C PRO A 600 -23.90 30.48 -1.55
N THR A 601 -23.48 29.37 -2.15
CA THR A 601 -23.86 28.02 -1.73
C THR A 601 -22.86 27.43 -0.74
N LYS A 602 -23.35 26.97 0.42
CA LYS A 602 -22.56 26.25 1.44
C LYS A 602 -22.07 24.87 0.96
N ARG A 603 -22.70 24.32 -0.08
CA ARG A 603 -22.37 23.02 -0.67
C ARG A 603 -22.21 23.15 -2.17
N LEU A 604 -21.08 22.70 -2.69
CA LEU A 604 -20.80 22.57 -4.11
C LEU A 604 -21.29 21.19 -4.58
N GLN A 605 -22.20 21.18 -5.55
CA GLN A 605 -22.65 19.95 -6.20
C GLN A 605 -21.68 19.58 -7.32
N LEU A 606 -21.12 18.37 -7.27
CA LEU A 606 -20.17 17.88 -8.27
C LEU A 606 -20.76 16.82 -9.19
N LEU A 607 -21.76 16.06 -8.73
CA LEU A 607 -22.50 15.09 -9.53
C LEU A 607 -23.99 15.40 -9.40
N ASN A 608 -24.71 15.38 -10.53
CA ASN A 608 -26.11 15.78 -10.61
C ASN A 608 -26.95 14.74 -11.36
N ASN A 609 -27.82 14.07 -10.61
CA ASN A 609 -28.82 13.10 -11.07
C ASN A 609 -28.27 12.10 -12.09
N ILE A 610 -27.15 11.48 -11.73
CA ILE A 610 -26.46 10.50 -12.55
C ILE A 610 -27.17 9.15 -12.44
N THR A 611 -27.61 8.61 -13.58
CA THR A 611 -28.25 7.30 -13.70
C THR A 611 -27.57 6.47 -14.78
N GLY A 612 -27.28 5.19 -14.50
CA GLY A 612 -26.58 4.33 -15.43
C GLY A 612 -26.45 2.88 -14.97
N ALA A 613 -26.09 1.99 -15.91
CA ALA A 613 -25.87 0.57 -15.67
C ALA A 613 -24.59 0.07 -16.36
N LEU A 614 -23.76 -0.66 -15.62
CA LEU A 614 -22.55 -1.33 -16.09
C LEU A 614 -22.82 -2.83 -16.21
N ARG A 615 -22.55 -3.39 -17.38
CA ARG A 615 -22.84 -4.79 -17.70
C ARG A 615 -21.58 -5.66 -17.63
N PRO A 616 -21.68 -6.91 -17.15
CA PRO A 616 -20.58 -7.88 -17.20
C PRO A 616 -20.22 -8.22 -18.64
N GLY A 617 -18.93 -8.45 -18.90
CA GLY A 617 -18.43 -8.80 -20.24
C GLY A 617 -18.41 -7.64 -21.23
N VAL A 618 -18.55 -6.40 -20.75
CA VAL A 618 -18.54 -5.18 -21.56
C VAL A 618 -17.42 -4.27 -21.07
N LEU A 619 -16.54 -3.83 -21.97
CA LEU A 619 -15.52 -2.84 -21.67
C LEU A 619 -16.09 -1.43 -21.89
N SER A 620 -16.29 -0.67 -20.80
CA SER A 620 -16.88 0.67 -20.84
C SER A 620 -15.84 1.79 -20.77
N ALA A 621 -15.84 2.70 -21.75
CA ALA A 621 -15.06 3.93 -21.73
C ALA A 621 -15.80 5.03 -20.96
N LEU A 622 -15.13 5.70 -20.02
CA LEU A 622 -15.62 6.89 -19.35
C LEU A 622 -14.88 8.13 -19.87
N MET A 623 -15.57 8.94 -20.65
CA MET A 623 -15.01 10.11 -21.35
C MET A 623 -15.70 11.41 -20.93
N GLY A 624 -15.01 12.52 -21.15
CA GLY A 624 -15.50 13.87 -20.83
C GLY A 624 -14.36 14.83 -20.63
N VAL A 625 -14.63 16.13 -20.68
CA VAL A 625 -13.62 17.18 -20.47
C VAL A 625 -12.99 17.09 -19.07
N SER A 626 -11.79 17.67 -18.88
CA SER A 626 -11.19 17.78 -17.55
C SER A 626 -12.12 18.59 -16.63
N GLY A 627 -12.40 18.08 -15.43
CA GLY A 627 -13.39 18.68 -14.52
C GLY A 627 -14.84 18.24 -14.72
N ALA A 628 -15.15 17.37 -15.69
CA ALA A 628 -16.51 16.86 -15.92
C ALA A 628 -17.08 15.97 -14.80
N GLY A 629 -16.25 15.56 -13.83
CA GLY A 629 -16.66 14.70 -12.71
C GLY A 629 -16.33 13.21 -12.87
N LYS A 630 -15.48 12.82 -13.83
CA LYS A 630 -15.09 11.41 -14.11
C LYS A 630 -14.50 10.69 -12.88
N THR A 631 -13.38 11.18 -12.36
CA THR A 631 -12.74 10.65 -11.14
C THR A 631 -13.69 10.69 -9.95
N THR A 632 -14.50 11.75 -9.82
CA THR A 632 -15.50 11.87 -8.77
C THR A 632 -16.56 10.77 -8.86
N LEU A 633 -17.06 10.45 -10.06
CA LEU A 633 -18.01 9.36 -10.27
C LEU A 633 -17.38 8.00 -9.93
N LEU A 634 -16.16 7.72 -10.43
CA LEU A 634 -15.46 6.47 -10.13
C LEU A 634 -15.19 6.33 -8.63
N ASP A 635 -14.78 7.39 -7.95
CA ASP A 635 -14.55 7.39 -6.51
C ASP A 635 -15.85 7.17 -5.71
N VAL A 636 -16.98 7.74 -6.13
CA VAL A 636 -18.28 7.54 -5.47
C VAL A 636 -18.80 6.12 -5.71
N LEU A 637 -18.68 5.60 -6.94
CA LEU A 637 -19.03 4.22 -7.28
C LEU A 637 -18.13 3.23 -6.54
N ALA A 638 -16.82 3.49 -6.43
CA ALA A 638 -15.89 2.72 -5.60
C ALA A 638 -16.13 2.89 -4.09
N GLY A 639 -16.77 3.99 -3.71
CA GLY A 639 -16.98 4.44 -2.33
C GLY A 639 -15.69 4.81 -1.60
N ARG A 640 -14.76 5.40 -2.34
CA ARG A 640 -13.50 5.96 -1.82
C ARG A 640 -13.67 7.38 -1.28
N LYS A 641 -14.74 8.11 -1.64
CA LYS A 641 -15.05 9.41 -1.03
C LYS A 641 -15.54 9.21 0.41
N THR A 642 -14.70 9.58 1.37
CA THR A 642 -14.99 9.56 2.81
C THR A 642 -15.55 10.89 3.34
N GLY A 643 -15.42 11.97 2.56
CA GLY A 643 -16.03 13.27 2.82
C GLY A 643 -17.12 13.60 1.80
N GLY A 644 -18.02 14.52 2.15
CA GLY A 644 -19.16 14.93 1.31
C GLY A 644 -20.44 14.12 1.55
N TYR A 645 -21.53 14.54 0.91
CA TYR A 645 -22.85 13.92 1.04
C TYR A 645 -23.20 13.22 -0.28
N ILE A 646 -23.47 11.91 -0.21
CA ILE A 646 -23.89 11.09 -1.34
C ILE A 646 -25.39 10.80 -1.19
N GLU A 647 -26.17 11.10 -2.21
CA GLU A 647 -27.60 10.77 -2.31
C GLU A 647 -27.84 9.92 -3.56
N GLY A 648 -28.86 9.06 -3.55
CA GLY A 648 -29.18 8.13 -4.65
C GLY A 648 -29.04 6.65 -4.26
N ASP A 649 -29.34 5.74 -5.20
CA ASP A 649 -29.29 4.29 -4.99
C ASP A 649 -28.19 3.66 -5.86
N ILE A 650 -27.35 2.81 -5.26
CA ILE A 650 -26.32 2.02 -5.96
C ILE A 650 -26.57 0.56 -5.65
N ARG A 651 -26.80 -0.25 -6.69
CA ARG A 651 -27.04 -1.69 -6.58
C ARG A 651 -26.01 -2.51 -7.35
N ILE A 652 -25.65 -3.66 -6.79
CA ILE A 652 -24.69 -4.62 -7.34
C ILE A 652 -25.39 -5.98 -7.42
N GLY A 653 -25.55 -6.51 -8.64
CA GLY A 653 -26.31 -7.74 -8.86
C GLY A 653 -27.74 -7.66 -8.32
N GLY A 654 -28.35 -6.47 -8.33
CA GLY A 654 -29.70 -6.22 -7.79
C GLY A 654 -29.79 -5.96 -6.28
N PHE A 655 -28.69 -6.07 -5.53
CA PHE A 655 -28.66 -5.83 -4.08
C PHE A 655 -28.08 -4.45 -3.73
N PRO A 656 -28.50 -3.80 -2.63
CA PRO A 656 -27.96 -2.51 -2.23
C PRO A 656 -26.46 -2.61 -1.89
N LYS A 657 -25.68 -1.59 -2.28
CA LYS A 657 -24.25 -1.53 -2.04
C LYS A 657 -23.92 -1.39 -0.55
N VAL A 658 -23.15 -2.35 -0.03
CA VAL A 658 -22.53 -2.26 1.30
C VAL A 658 -21.04 -1.96 1.13
N GLN A 659 -20.62 -0.80 1.63
CA GLN A 659 -19.28 -0.25 1.34
C GLN A 659 -18.13 -1.15 1.80
N GLU A 660 -18.21 -1.69 3.03
CA GLU A 660 -17.12 -2.49 3.61
C GLU A 660 -16.84 -3.78 2.84
N THR A 661 -17.85 -4.31 2.16
CA THR A 661 -17.76 -5.57 1.42
C THR A 661 -17.55 -5.37 -0.07
N PHE A 662 -17.97 -4.22 -0.61
CA PHE A 662 -17.89 -3.94 -2.04
C PHE A 662 -16.44 -3.92 -2.55
N VAL A 663 -15.51 -3.39 -1.76
CA VAL A 663 -14.09 -3.33 -2.14
C VAL A 663 -13.47 -4.71 -2.41
N ARG A 664 -14.07 -5.80 -1.90
CA ARG A 664 -13.55 -7.16 -2.17
C ARG A 664 -13.92 -7.71 -3.54
N ILE A 665 -14.96 -7.16 -4.15
CA ILE A 665 -15.39 -7.55 -5.50
C ILE A 665 -14.99 -6.49 -6.52
N LEU A 666 -14.42 -5.36 -6.07
CA LEU A 666 -13.93 -4.25 -6.86
C LEU A 666 -12.40 -4.19 -6.89
N GLY A 667 -11.80 -4.19 -8.07
CA GLY A 667 -10.44 -3.70 -8.27
C GLY A 667 -10.46 -2.22 -8.67
N TYR A 668 -9.59 -1.40 -8.10
CA TYR A 668 -9.49 0.02 -8.48
C TYR A 668 -8.05 0.39 -8.79
N CYS A 669 -7.78 0.95 -9.96
CA CYS A 669 -6.45 1.43 -10.32
C CYS A 669 -6.39 2.95 -10.19
N GLU A 670 -5.55 3.44 -9.26
CA GLU A 670 -5.29 4.86 -9.06
C GLU A 670 -4.44 5.48 -10.18
N GLN A 671 -4.48 6.81 -10.27
CA GLN A 671 -3.68 7.60 -11.21
C GLN A 671 -2.17 7.47 -10.92
N ALA A 672 -1.75 7.42 -9.64
CA ALA A 672 -0.35 7.33 -9.22
C ALA A 672 0.07 5.90 -8.81
N ASP A 673 1.30 5.50 -9.17
CA ASP A 673 1.85 4.18 -8.88
C ASP A 673 2.70 4.16 -7.60
N ILE A 674 2.26 3.40 -6.58
CA ILE A 674 2.99 3.26 -5.30
C ILE A 674 3.34 1.78 -5.05
N HIS A 675 4.63 1.48 -4.90
CA HIS A 675 5.19 0.12 -4.72
C HIS A 675 6.38 0.10 -3.73
N SER A 676 6.72 -1.06 -3.17
CA SER A 676 7.87 -1.21 -2.24
C SER A 676 9.19 -1.55 -2.97
N PRO A 677 10.32 -0.86 -2.73
CA PRO A 677 11.48 -0.92 -3.63
C PRO A 677 12.63 -1.91 -3.27
N GLN A 678 12.49 -2.84 -2.31
CA GLN A 678 13.69 -3.45 -1.67
C GLN A 678 14.08 -4.93 -2.00
N LEU A 679 13.46 -5.77 -2.84
CA LEU A 679 13.65 -7.25 -2.82
C LEU A 679 13.94 -7.98 -4.16
N THR A 680 14.77 -9.06 -4.18
CA THR A 680 15.18 -9.94 -5.32
C THR A 680 14.57 -11.37 -5.32
N VAL A 681 14.67 -12.03 -6.47
CA VAL A 681 14.01 -13.28 -6.92
C VAL A 681 14.20 -14.53 -6.06
N GLU A 682 15.44 -15.02 -5.89
CA GLU A 682 15.72 -16.32 -5.26
C GLU A 682 15.25 -16.37 -3.80
N GLU A 683 15.43 -15.26 -3.10
CA GLU A 683 15.02 -15.14 -1.71
C GLU A 683 13.51 -15.12 -1.57
N SER A 684 12.80 -14.63 -2.58
CA SER A 684 11.34 -14.55 -2.62
C SER A 684 10.70 -15.88 -2.96
N VAL A 685 11.35 -16.69 -3.80
CA VAL A 685 10.98 -18.11 -4.01
C VAL A 685 11.21 -18.92 -2.74
N THR A 686 12.36 -18.71 -2.07
CA THR A 686 12.70 -19.39 -0.80
C THR A 686 11.74 -19.00 0.32
N TYR A 687 11.41 -17.73 0.40
CA TYR A 687 10.47 -17.16 1.35
C TYR A 687 9.02 -17.59 1.10
N SER A 688 8.60 -17.67 -0.15
CA SER A 688 7.33 -18.28 -0.58
C SER A 688 7.24 -19.75 -0.15
N ALA A 689 8.34 -20.51 -0.27
CA ALA A 689 8.41 -21.89 0.20
C ALA A 689 8.33 -22.01 1.73
N TRP A 690 8.95 -21.12 2.49
CA TRP A 690 8.90 -21.11 3.97
C TRP A 690 7.51 -20.81 4.53
N LEU A 691 6.68 -20.09 3.78
CA LEU A 691 5.34 -19.70 4.20
C LEU A 691 4.26 -20.74 3.93
N ARG A 692 4.57 -21.73 3.11
CA ARG A 692 3.63 -22.72 2.58
C ARG A 692 3.95 -24.14 3.03
N LEU A 693 5.19 -24.42 3.44
CA LEU A 693 5.59 -25.72 3.95
C LEU A 693 5.38 -25.82 5.47
N PRO A 694 4.75 -26.89 5.97
CA PRO A 694 4.63 -27.15 7.40
C PRO A 694 6.00 -27.38 8.07
N SER A 695 6.06 -27.14 9.37
CA SER A 695 7.31 -27.07 10.15
C SER A 695 8.16 -28.35 10.11
N HIS A 696 7.55 -29.51 9.83
CA HIS A 696 8.19 -30.83 9.81
C HIS A 696 9.04 -31.14 8.56
N VAL A 697 9.00 -30.31 7.51
CA VAL A 697 9.83 -30.52 6.31
C VAL A 697 11.26 -30.03 6.56
N ASP A 698 12.25 -30.89 6.32
CA ASP A 698 13.65 -30.66 6.66
C ASP A 698 14.29 -29.47 5.90
N LYS A 699 15.23 -28.77 6.54
CA LYS A 699 15.83 -27.52 6.04
C LYS A 699 16.61 -27.70 4.75
N LYS A 700 17.27 -28.85 4.54
CA LYS A 700 18.00 -29.17 3.30
C LYS A 700 17.05 -29.38 2.11
N THR A 701 15.88 -30.00 2.32
CA THR A 701 14.86 -30.18 1.27
C THR A 701 14.19 -28.86 0.89
N ARG A 702 14.10 -27.90 1.83
CA ARG A 702 13.56 -26.54 1.59
C ARG A 702 14.45 -25.68 0.69
N SER A 703 15.76 -25.92 0.64
CA SER A 703 16.71 -25.15 -0.18
C SER A 703 16.99 -25.75 -1.56
N VAL A 704 16.78 -27.05 -1.77
CA VAL A 704 17.09 -27.76 -3.04
C VAL A 704 15.95 -27.67 -4.06
N CYS A 705 14.70 -27.58 -3.59
CA CYS A 705 13.52 -27.59 -4.45
C CYS A 705 13.34 -26.41 -5.45
N PRO A 706 14.03 -25.25 -5.34
CA PRO A 706 14.06 -24.24 -6.41
C PRO A 706 14.94 -24.63 -7.61
N LEU A 707 15.95 -25.49 -7.43
CA LEU A 707 17.01 -25.74 -8.43
C LEU A 707 16.75 -26.99 -9.30
N GLU A 708 16.15 -28.04 -8.76
CA GLU A 708 15.96 -29.31 -9.51
C GLU A 708 14.74 -29.33 -10.45
N VAL A 709 13.74 -28.45 -10.26
CA VAL A 709 12.56 -28.38 -11.16
C VAL A 709 12.86 -27.56 -12.43
N GLY A 710 14.06 -26.97 -12.53
CA GLY A 710 14.54 -26.29 -13.74
C GLY A 710 15.17 -27.22 -14.78
N THR A 711 15.36 -28.50 -14.47
CA THR A 711 16.00 -29.46 -15.39
C THR A 711 15.40 -30.86 -15.24
N THR A 712 14.25 -31.12 -15.87
CA THR A 712 13.91 -32.47 -16.34
C THR A 712 12.76 -32.47 -17.35
N GLN A 713 13.09 -32.88 -18.58
CA GLN A 713 12.25 -33.50 -19.62
C GLN A 713 11.06 -32.70 -20.19
N THR A 714 11.27 -32.02 -21.32
CA THR A 714 10.90 -32.53 -22.67
C THR A 714 11.18 -31.46 -23.73
N TYR A 715 12.33 -31.56 -24.38
CA TYR A 715 12.61 -30.96 -25.69
C TYR A 715 13.36 -32.03 -26.48
N THR A 716 12.66 -32.85 -27.27
CA THR A 716 13.31 -33.66 -28.32
C THR A 716 12.39 -34.29 -29.39
N ASP A 717 11.06 -34.19 -29.35
CA ASP A 717 10.21 -34.94 -30.32
C ASP A 717 9.19 -34.12 -31.14
N PHE A 718 9.39 -32.82 -31.34
CA PHE A 718 8.53 -32.01 -32.22
C PHE A 718 9.20 -31.58 -33.54
N ASN A 719 10.03 -32.46 -34.12
CA ASN A 719 10.63 -32.22 -35.44
C ASN A 719 10.51 -33.40 -36.42
N ASN A 720 9.55 -34.31 -36.22
CA ASN A 720 9.19 -35.32 -37.22
C ASN A 720 7.70 -35.66 -37.15
N ARG A 721 6.87 -34.82 -37.79
CA ARG A 721 5.70 -35.20 -38.62
C ARG A 721 4.96 -33.99 -39.13
#